data_AF-A0A1Z8T392-F1
#
_entry.id   AF-A0A1Z8T392-F1
#
_cell.length_a   1.000
_cell.length_b   1.000
_cell.length_c   1.000
_cell.angle_alpha   90.00
_cell.angle_beta   90.00
_cell.angle_gamma   90.00
#
_symmetry.space_group_name_H-M   'P 1'
#
loop_
_entity.id
_entity.type
_entity.pdbx_description
1 polymer ?
#
loop_
_entity_poly.entity_id
_entity_poly.type
_entity_poly.pdbx_seq_one_letter_code
_entity_poly.pdbx_strand_id
1 'polypeptide(L)'
;MKKFILDIVSLHLTAVLTIAPTSGFAQVAISEIGEKPSVNPGDNPSYNPSENDSSKLQIPSADSKPTGNPTEGSPITPDLTNVPFGNPGNVHFHDSTKSEKSDGPPSTTKLDLLDKHSDLDAEKVLGLNNDELAEIDKLLAKGDSGSDIAKKAVELADKVKTLSGSNSDQGKKVIKLITEKNLDHLRLEKIDSKSLSLIADLSVDGNLDSEKALKVAELGGELGLKLISEKNLDLEKLSKRNSAEITLINSIGSDAFRAQKALSVAEKVGETGLELAASSDLDIGQFDSFVSIESSDVTATTNLRNNLIKNLGDASNRNASKFKKKGDKVMALSNISNSDAKSLIFEKLSKLDTTKNPIEQIVLLDDSILDSISAIETAPDELANQALSTLNNSKFSATLKLEVDTTKLDVHDINSIFNNFDRLESTELAGNENFEKIREQIASIIVLDVVSDNFKVEIINPDGTETPVEAAVQFSDVANTYGSAVLAEIEGLKSSSAIVEEMNELNPKLYVAKTNGSDAHHNDVLNHLAENGIVLETSPNGAQRFRRTADNSGGKSPLTLIKEFQRDSIIEEVMKEYGNSIPVSAGAIKNILTPGDESEEHHHEAAMNSASHADFAEYIDDVVPDELEAVSSTGQASFTNQLSNLKNRLSNVRLAQMGFPASDGMVDAMVAKAMQDFDKEDRYIAQANGTLTKDILNKVLSDKASELNNGFFAQASASFTEDELHKMDGDSWGVTFGVDQEIFEDFTFGVMGGFGKSDSSGDGTEVATDSIFAGVYSNWVRDFNYIDAFLTFGFHDSVTSRTENSGAVMDASPNSSQTTVGITYGKVYEYKSFLITPSLGFTYNHFETGAYSESVRPGTDPFSTASSSQLLERRDESFVSSLGAKIAYHHFNPEGGVIIPEFRLSWEHDFNADPVNQGVHLLSHGTDDVYYINGRPEDSDFGLIGTGITSIGKSGRSMFLHYDYMIGKDDFNAHFLNLGFRILF
;
A
#
# COMPACT_ATOMS: atom_id res chain seq x y z
N MET A 1 49.50 -27.38 8.56
CA MET A 1 48.83 -27.60 9.86
C MET A 1 47.31 -27.73 9.70
N LYS A 2 46.60 -26.80 9.02
CA LYS A 2 45.15 -26.93 8.67
C LYS A 2 44.72 -28.30 8.11
N LYS A 3 45.49 -28.89 7.19
CA LYS A 3 45.18 -30.20 6.58
C LYS A 3 45.28 -31.41 7.54
N PHE A 4 46.13 -31.32 8.57
CA PHE A 4 46.32 -32.40 9.55
C PHE A 4 45.19 -32.44 10.60
N ILE A 5 44.56 -31.30 10.87
CA ILE A 5 43.40 -31.20 11.78
C ILE A 5 42.12 -31.66 11.06
N LEU A 6 41.94 -31.30 9.77
CA LEU A 6 40.80 -31.78 8.96
C LEU A 6 40.77 -33.31 8.81
N ASP A 7 41.93 -33.96 8.72
CA ASP A 7 42.05 -35.42 8.59
C ASP A 7 41.72 -36.16 9.90
N ILE A 8 41.89 -35.53 11.08
CA ILE A 8 41.53 -36.09 12.38
C ILE A 8 40.01 -35.99 12.63
N VAL A 9 39.40 -34.88 12.22
CA VAL A 9 37.94 -34.66 12.31
C VAL A 9 37.17 -35.59 11.38
N SER A 10 37.68 -35.82 10.17
CA SER A 10 37.04 -36.74 9.20
C SER A 10 37.07 -38.22 9.63
N LEU A 11 38.04 -38.62 10.46
CA LEU A 11 38.19 -40.02 10.89
C LEU A 11 37.26 -40.41 12.06
N HIS A 12 36.71 -39.44 12.81
CA HIS A 12 35.86 -39.71 13.97
C HIS A 12 34.36 -39.54 13.72
N LEU A 13 33.96 -38.87 12.62
CA LEU A 13 32.56 -38.71 12.25
C LEU A 13 31.89 -40.00 11.74
N THR A 14 32.68 -41.00 11.34
CA THR A 14 32.15 -42.28 10.81
C THR A 14 31.81 -43.30 11.90
N ALA A 15 32.19 -43.07 13.17
CA ALA A 15 32.03 -44.03 14.25
C ALA A 15 30.88 -43.73 15.24
N VAL A 16 30.21 -42.58 15.11
CA VAL A 16 29.15 -42.14 16.05
C VAL A 16 27.74 -42.15 15.41
N LEU A 17 27.64 -42.32 14.09
CA LEU A 17 26.36 -42.32 13.37
C LEU A 17 25.71 -43.71 13.24
N THR A 18 25.62 -44.47 14.32
CA THR A 18 24.77 -45.67 14.37
C THR A 18 24.21 -45.87 15.77
N ILE A 19 23.14 -45.14 16.12
CA ILE A 19 21.97 -45.60 16.90
C ILE A 19 20.88 -44.51 16.75
N ALA A 20 19.96 -44.69 15.81
CA ALA A 20 18.61 -44.12 15.85
C ALA A 20 17.69 -44.99 14.95
N PRO A 21 16.62 -45.60 15.48
CA PRO A 21 15.69 -46.38 14.67
C PRO A 21 14.71 -45.49 13.91
N THR A 22 14.64 -45.72 12.60
CA THR A 22 13.69 -45.15 11.64
C THR A 22 12.32 -45.84 11.68
N SER A 23 11.24 -45.06 11.72
CA SER A 23 9.87 -45.46 11.32
C SER A 23 9.08 -44.19 10.96
N GLY A 24 8.40 -44.04 9.84
CA GLY A 24 8.13 -44.95 8.73
C GLY A 24 7.53 -44.17 7.56
N PHE A 25 7.87 -44.63 6.35
CA PHE A 25 7.32 -44.20 5.07
C PHE A 25 5.86 -44.67 4.90
N ALA A 26 5.04 -43.85 4.24
CA ALA A 26 3.90 -44.32 3.47
C ALA A 26 3.93 -43.69 2.07
N GLN A 27 4.22 -44.54 1.08
CA GLN A 27 4.07 -44.29 -0.35
C GLN A 27 3.24 -45.47 -0.89
N VAL A 28 2.02 -45.21 -1.38
CA VAL A 28 1.20 -46.08 -2.26
C VAL A 28 0.07 -45.20 -2.83
N ALA A 29 -0.44 -45.25 -4.06
CA ALA A 29 0.00 -45.66 -5.40
C ALA A 29 -1.18 -45.34 -6.36
N ILE A 30 -0.87 -44.85 -7.56
CA ILE A 30 -1.32 -45.29 -8.90
C ILE A 30 -2.81 -45.65 -9.12
N SER A 31 -3.45 -44.91 -10.05
CA SER A 31 -4.13 -45.53 -11.22
C SER A 31 -4.28 -44.54 -12.38
N GLU A 32 -3.51 -44.76 -13.46
CA GLU A 32 -3.85 -44.38 -14.83
C GLU A 32 -5.00 -45.25 -15.39
N ILE A 33 -5.59 -44.80 -16.51
CA ILE A 33 -6.40 -45.46 -17.56
C ILE A 33 -7.58 -44.51 -17.88
N GLY A 34 -7.82 -44.01 -19.09
CA GLY A 34 -7.25 -44.33 -20.40
C GLY A 34 -7.80 -43.41 -21.50
N GLU A 35 -7.28 -43.65 -22.70
CA GLU A 35 -7.32 -42.82 -23.91
C GLU A 35 -8.67 -42.71 -24.64
N LYS A 36 -8.76 -41.58 -25.37
CA LYS A 36 -9.52 -41.22 -26.59
C LYS A 36 -10.08 -42.35 -27.50
N PRO A 37 -11.13 -42.05 -28.31
CA PRO A 37 -10.87 -41.65 -29.70
C PRO A 37 -11.75 -40.52 -30.26
N SER A 38 -11.19 -39.84 -31.25
CA SER A 38 -11.80 -38.85 -32.15
C SER A 38 -12.92 -39.45 -33.00
N VAL A 39 -13.88 -38.64 -33.49
CA VAL A 39 -14.24 -38.60 -34.92
C VAL A 39 -14.90 -37.26 -35.27
N ASN A 40 -14.39 -36.60 -36.31
CA ASN A 40 -15.06 -35.59 -37.14
C ASN A 40 -15.32 -36.28 -38.49
N PRO A 41 -16.51 -36.16 -39.11
CA PRO A 41 -16.56 -35.48 -40.42
C PRO A 41 -17.92 -34.75 -40.60
N GLY A 42 -18.02 -33.58 -41.23
CA GLY A 42 -17.56 -33.25 -42.57
C GLY A 42 -18.77 -32.75 -43.38
N ASP A 43 -18.53 -31.70 -44.17
CA ASP A 43 -19.28 -31.30 -45.37
C ASP A 43 -20.64 -30.57 -45.25
N ASN A 44 -20.52 -29.24 -45.32
CA ASN A 44 -21.24 -28.27 -46.16
C ASN A 44 -22.34 -28.84 -47.12
N PRO A 45 -23.46 -28.13 -47.34
CA PRO A 45 -23.39 -26.99 -48.27
C PRO A 45 -24.22 -25.76 -47.90
N SER A 46 -23.73 -24.62 -48.38
CA SER A 46 -24.46 -23.42 -48.75
C SER A 46 -25.85 -23.68 -49.36
N TYR A 47 -26.88 -22.95 -48.92
CA TYR A 47 -27.87 -22.40 -49.86
C TYR A 47 -28.73 -21.28 -49.22
N ASN A 48 -28.72 -20.14 -49.88
CA ASN A 48 -29.73 -19.07 -49.82
C ASN A 48 -30.84 -19.42 -50.82
N PRO A 49 -32.12 -19.21 -50.49
CA PRO A 49 -32.95 -18.53 -51.47
C PRO A 49 -33.91 -17.49 -50.87
N SER A 50 -34.01 -16.40 -51.61
CA SER A 50 -35.19 -15.55 -51.74
C SER A 50 -36.45 -16.34 -52.13
N GLU A 51 -37.60 -15.70 -51.95
CA GLU A 51 -38.92 -16.00 -52.53
C GLU A 51 -39.84 -16.98 -51.78
N ASN A 52 -40.66 -16.37 -50.91
CA ASN A 52 -42.12 -16.24 -51.01
C ASN A 52 -43.02 -17.42 -51.46
N ASP A 53 -44.22 -17.37 -50.86
CA ASP A 53 -45.52 -17.81 -51.36
C ASP A 53 -46.09 -19.22 -51.05
N SER A 54 -46.79 -19.23 -49.90
CA SER A 54 -48.26 -19.36 -49.81
C SER A 54 -49.01 -20.63 -50.25
N SER A 55 -49.72 -21.22 -49.28
CA SER A 55 -50.98 -21.96 -49.42
C SER A 55 -51.93 -21.49 -48.30
N LYS A 56 -52.68 -20.38 -48.41
CA LYS A 56 -53.95 -20.11 -49.14
C LYS A 56 -55.08 -21.11 -48.92
N LEU A 57 -56.23 -20.60 -48.46
CA LEU A 57 -57.60 -20.79 -49.01
C LEU A 57 -58.62 -19.93 -48.21
N GLN A 58 -59.53 -19.10 -48.77
CA GLN A 58 -59.78 -18.60 -50.13
C GLN A 58 -60.87 -17.49 -50.10
N ILE A 59 -60.79 -16.52 -51.02
CA ILE A 59 -61.84 -15.55 -51.41
C ILE A 59 -62.28 -15.88 -52.86
N PRO A 60 -63.53 -15.63 -53.30
CA PRO A 60 -63.97 -16.03 -54.64
C PRO A 60 -63.54 -15.10 -55.80
N SER A 61 -63.07 -15.79 -56.86
CA SER A 61 -62.89 -15.57 -58.31
C SER A 61 -63.17 -14.23 -59.03
N ALA A 62 -62.28 -13.93 -59.99
CA ALA A 62 -62.53 -13.19 -61.21
C ALA A 62 -62.19 -14.08 -62.43
N ASP A 63 -63.10 -14.15 -63.42
CA ASP A 63 -62.91 -14.87 -64.68
C ASP A 63 -62.57 -13.91 -65.83
N SER A 64 -61.51 -14.28 -66.57
CA SER A 64 -61.23 -14.04 -68.00
C SER A 64 -60.77 -12.65 -68.53
N LYS A 65 -59.47 -12.62 -68.89
CA LYS A 65 -58.79 -12.01 -70.07
C LYS A 65 -59.63 -11.90 -71.36
N PRO A 66 -59.30 -11.05 -72.38
CA PRO A 66 -58.03 -11.09 -73.19
C PRO A 66 -57.41 -9.70 -73.55
N THR A 67 -56.08 -9.49 -73.58
CA THR A 67 -55.04 -9.68 -74.63
C THR A 67 -55.18 -8.85 -75.95
N GLY A 68 -54.15 -8.04 -76.30
CA GLY A 68 -53.76 -7.73 -77.70
C GLY A 68 -53.35 -6.29 -78.07
N ASN A 69 -52.12 -6.13 -78.61
CA ASN A 69 -51.45 -4.96 -79.27
C ASN A 69 -52.15 -4.47 -80.59
N PRO A 70 -51.61 -3.55 -81.46
CA PRO A 70 -50.84 -2.27 -81.36
C PRO A 70 -51.30 -1.11 -82.34
N THR A 71 -50.59 0.04 -82.32
CA THR A 71 -50.19 0.98 -83.44
C THR A 71 -51.16 1.84 -84.29
N GLU A 72 -50.68 3.08 -84.54
CA GLU A 72 -50.73 3.97 -85.73
C GLU A 72 -52.05 4.51 -86.34
N GLY A 73 -52.05 5.83 -86.60
CA GLY A 73 -52.73 6.45 -87.75
C GLY A 73 -53.75 7.58 -87.48
N SER A 74 -53.32 8.85 -87.58
CA SER A 74 -54.19 9.97 -88.00
C SER A 74 -54.53 9.85 -89.50
N PRO A 75 -55.29 10.76 -90.16
CA PRO A 75 -56.31 11.75 -89.77
C PRO A 75 -57.68 11.38 -90.42
N ILE A 76 -58.80 12.12 -90.39
CA ILE A 76 -59.18 13.28 -91.26
C ILE A 76 -60.40 14.01 -90.65
N THR A 77 -60.38 15.34 -90.68
CA THR A 77 -61.53 16.28 -90.65
C THR A 77 -62.29 16.29 -91.99
N PRO A 78 -63.32 17.13 -92.25
CA PRO A 78 -64.45 17.65 -91.44
C PRO A 78 -65.81 17.51 -92.17
N ASP A 79 -66.93 17.90 -91.55
CA ASP A 79 -68.01 18.58 -92.28
C ASP A 79 -68.76 19.60 -91.40
N LEU A 80 -68.91 20.80 -91.97
CA LEU A 80 -69.60 21.99 -91.52
C LEU A 80 -70.78 22.20 -92.47
N THR A 81 -72.01 21.87 -92.09
CA THR A 81 -73.18 22.43 -92.80
C THR A 81 -74.42 22.56 -91.90
N ASN A 82 -74.83 23.82 -91.71
CA ASN A 82 -76.19 24.32 -91.42
C ASN A 82 -76.52 24.85 -89.99
N VAL A 83 -76.23 26.15 -89.83
CA VAL A 83 -76.87 27.19 -88.98
C VAL A 83 -78.29 27.57 -89.51
N PRO A 84 -79.16 28.46 -88.91
CA PRO A 84 -79.05 29.37 -87.74
C PRO A 84 -80.35 29.52 -86.85
N PHE A 85 -80.35 30.52 -85.95
CA PHE A 85 -81.38 31.07 -85.01
C PHE A 85 -81.40 30.41 -83.62
N GLY A 86 -81.37 31.10 -82.46
CA GLY A 86 -81.42 32.51 -82.08
C GLY A 86 -81.92 32.61 -80.61
N ASN A 87 -81.49 33.68 -79.92
CA ASN A 87 -81.94 34.25 -78.63
C ASN A 87 -81.30 33.87 -77.27
N PRO A 88 -81.24 34.85 -76.34
CA PRO A 88 -80.14 35.03 -75.39
C PRO A 88 -80.52 34.76 -73.92
N GLY A 89 -79.48 34.65 -73.09
CA GLY A 89 -79.51 35.02 -71.68
C GLY A 89 -79.90 33.91 -70.71
N ASN A 90 -78.97 33.51 -69.85
CA ASN A 90 -79.29 33.18 -68.47
C ASN A 90 -78.33 33.96 -67.57
N VAL A 91 -78.84 35.11 -67.12
CA VAL A 91 -78.39 35.82 -65.94
C VAL A 91 -78.66 34.89 -64.76
N HIS A 92 -77.64 34.50 -64.01
CA HIS A 92 -77.85 33.86 -62.72
C HIS A 92 -78.33 34.93 -61.74
N PHE A 93 -79.64 34.96 -61.50
CA PHE A 93 -80.22 35.65 -60.37
C PHE A 93 -79.76 34.96 -59.09
N HIS A 94 -79.07 35.70 -58.23
CA HIS A 94 -79.04 35.40 -56.80
C HIS A 94 -80.46 35.58 -56.26
N ASP A 95 -81.13 34.48 -55.94
CA ASP A 95 -82.35 34.50 -55.14
C ASP A 95 -81.97 34.83 -53.70
N SER A 96 -82.16 36.10 -53.34
CA SER A 96 -82.03 36.62 -51.99
C SER A 96 -83.33 36.45 -51.19
N THR A 97 -83.97 35.27 -51.18
CA THR A 97 -85.15 35.02 -50.33
C THR A 97 -85.41 33.53 -50.05
N LYS A 98 -84.52 32.86 -49.32
CA LYS A 98 -84.92 31.73 -48.44
C LYS A 98 -84.15 31.82 -47.13
N SER A 99 -84.77 32.48 -46.15
CA SER A 99 -84.41 32.29 -44.75
C SER A 99 -84.99 30.98 -44.26
N GLU A 100 -84.13 30.04 -43.91
CA GLU A 100 -84.46 29.17 -42.79
C GLU A 100 -84.26 30.01 -41.53
N LYS A 101 -85.29 30.04 -40.69
CA LYS A 101 -85.31 30.80 -39.44
C LYS A 101 -84.29 30.26 -38.45
N SER A 102 -83.09 30.80 -38.53
CA SER A 102 -82.28 31.24 -37.39
C SER A 102 -81.25 32.22 -37.95
N ASP A 103 -81.03 33.32 -37.25
CA ASP A 103 -79.90 34.28 -37.40
C ASP A 103 -80.15 35.54 -38.26
N GLY A 104 -80.22 36.70 -37.57
CA GLY A 104 -79.70 38.03 -37.95
C GLY A 104 -80.16 38.80 -39.21
N PRO A 105 -79.99 40.14 -39.27
CA PRO A 105 -80.15 40.94 -40.50
C PRO A 105 -79.09 40.56 -41.56
N PRO A 106 -79.36 40.72 -42.87
CA PRO A 106 -78.41 40.35 -43.94
C PRO A 106 -77.19 41.29 -43.92
N SER A 107 -75.98 40.73 -43.82
CA SER A 107 -74.76 41.54 -43.86
C SER A 107 -74.33 41.81 -45.32
N THR A 108 -74.07 43.08 -45.66
CA THR A 108 -73.53 43.52 -46.97
C THR A 108 -72.01 43.36 -47.07
N THR A 109 -71.40 42.80 -46.03
CA THR A 109 -69.96 42.63 -45.76
C THR A 109 -69.15 42.16 -46.96
N LYS A 110 -69.64 41.15 -47.69
CA LYS A 110 -68.93 40.61 -48.87
C LYS A 110 -68.81 41.64 -49.98
N LEU A 111 -69.88 42.42 -50.19
CA LEU A 111 -69.92 43.46 -51.22
C LEU A 111 -69.09 44.68 -50.77
N ASP A 112 -69.19 45.07 -49.50
CA ASP A 112 -68.44 46.20 -48.93
C ASP A 112 -66.91 45.97 -48.96
N LEU A 113 -66.44 44.73 -48.77
CA LEU A 113 -65.03 44.37 -48.90
C LEU A 113 -64.53 44.46 -50.35
N LEU A 114 -65.34 43.98 -51.31
CA LEU A 114 -64.98 43.99 -52.74
C LEU A 114 -65.03 45.39 -53.36
N ASP A 115 -65.95 46.23 -52.89
CA ASP A 115 -66.08 47.62 -53.34
C ASP A 115 -64.94 48.51 -52.80
N LYS A 116 -64.49 48.29 -51.55
CA LYS A 116 -63.39 49.07 -50.94
C LYS A 116 -61.99 48.56 -51.31
N HIS A 117 -61.83 47.28 -51.64
CA HIS A 117 -60.55 46.66 -51.96
C HIS A 117 -60.62 45.89 -53.28
N SER A 118 -60.47 46.61 -54.40
CA SER A 118 -60.48 46.02 -55.75
C SER A 118 -59.35 45.03 -56.02
N ASP A 119 -58.34 44.99 -55.15
CA ASP A 119 -57.19 44.09 -55.21
C ASP A 119 -57.33 42.85 -54.31
N LEU A 120 -58.43 42.72 -53.56
CA LEU A 120 -58.77 41.51 -52.82
C LEU A 120 -59.45 40.49 -53.76
N ASP A 121 -58.98 39.26 -53.75
CA ASP A 121 -59.51 38.18 -54.59
C ASP A 121 -60.96 37.85 -54.23
N ALA A 122 -61.85 37.99 -55.21
CA ALA A 122 -63.28 37.76 -55.05
C ALA A 122 -63.62 36.32 -54.64
N GLU A 123 -62.82 35.33 -55.04
CA GLU A 123 -63.05 33.93 -54.65
C GLU A 123 -62.85 33.73 -53.13
N LYS A 124 -61.86 34.41 -52.54
CA LYS A 124 -61.58 34.35 -51.09
C LYS A 124 -62.71 34.96 -50.26
N VAL A 125 -63.28 36.07 -50.75
CA VAL A 125 -64.40 36.75 -50.08
C VAL A 125 -65.70 35.95 -50.21
N LEU A 126 -65.97 35.36 -51.38
CA LEU A 126 -67.14 34.53 -51.61
C LEU A 126 -67.10 33.24 -50.77
N GLY A 127 -65.91 32.68 -50.55
CA GLY A 127 -65.64 31.50 -49.72
C GLY A 127 -65.73 31.71 -48.20
N LEU A 128 -66.10 32.90 -47.72
CA LEU A 128 -66.38 33.14 -46.30
C LEU A 128 -67.74 32.55 -45.89
N ASN A 129 -67.77 31.81 -44.79
CA ASN A 129 -69.01 31.30 -44.18
C ASN A 129 -69.65 32.37 -43.27
N ASN A 130 -70.88 32.12 -42.80
CA ASN A 130 -71.64 33.09 -42.01
C ASN A 130 -70.92 33.48 -40.70
N ASP A 131 -70.20 32.53 -40.10
CA ASP A 131 -69.47 32.74 -38.85
C ASP A 131 -68.22 33.61 -39.02
N GLU A 132 -67.54 33.48 -40.15
CA GLU A 132 -66.39 34.31 -40.51
C GLU A 132 -66.83 35.74 -40.85
N LEU A 133 -67.94 35.88 -41.58
CA LEU A 133 -68.53 37.19 -41.89
C LEU A 133 -68.89 37.94 -40.61
N ALA A 134 -69.44 37.25 -39.61
CA ALA A 134 -69.77 37.84 -38.32
C ALA A 134 -68.54 38.40 -37.58
N GLU A 135 -67.36 37.77 -37.71
CA GLU A 135 -66.11 38.30 -37.15
C GLU A 135 -65.54 39.46 -37.99
N ILE A 136 -65.61 39.36 -39.33
CA ILE A 136 -65.17 40.44 -40.23
C ILE A 136 -66.00 41.71 -40.05
N ASP A 137 -67.30 41.59 -39.79
CA ASP A 137 -68.17 42.72 -39.48
C ASP A 137 -67.71 43.50 -38.25
N LYS A 138 -67.14 42.82 -37.23
CA LYS A 138 -66.56 43.50 -36.05
C LYS A 138 -65.35 44.37 -36.42
N LEU A 139 -64.62 44.03 -37.48
CA LEU A 139 -63.50 44.84 -37.99
C LEU A 139 -64.01 46.02 -38.81
N LEU A 140 -64.94 45.78 -39.73
CA LEU A 140 -65.51 46.84 -40.59
C LEU A 140 -66.26 47.92 -39.79
N ALA A 141 -66.82 47.57 -38.64
CA ALA A 141 -67.41 48.52 -37.70
C ALA A 141 -66.43 49.59 -37.19
N LYS A 142 -65.11 49.42 -37.38
CA LYS A 142 -64.06 50.37 -37.00
C LYS A 142 -63.75 51.43 -38.09
N GLY A 143 -64.49 51.46 -39.21
CA GLY A 143 -64.29 52.44 -40.30
C GLY A 143 -63.18 52.03 -41.29
N ASP A 144 -62.57 53.00 -41.98
CA ASP A 144 -61.63 52.70 -43.08
C ASP A 144 -60.36 51.96 -42.62
N SER A 145 -59.84 52.25 -41.42
CA SER A 145 -58.73 51.47 -40.83
C SER A 145 -59.13 50.03 -40.48
N GLY A 146 -60.41 49.80 -40.17
CA GLY A 146 -60.98 48.47 -39.98
C GLY A 146 -61.13 47.69 -41.28
N SER A 147 -61.32 48.39 -42.41
CA SER A 147 -61.42 47.81 -43.75
C SER A 147 -60.10 47.16 -44.19
N ASP A 148 -58.97 47.86 -44.01
CA ASP A 148 -57.64 47.32 -44.35
C ASP A 148 -57.29 46.08 -43.48
N ILE A 149 -57.64 46.11 -42.19
CA ILE A 149 -57.44 44.98 -41.27
C ILE A 149 -58.35 43.81 -41.67
N ALA A 150 -59.60 44.08 -42.05
CA ALA A 150 -60.55 43.07 -42.51
C ALA A 150 -60.07 42.37 -43.79
N LYS A 151 -59.53 43.13 -44.76
CA LYS A 151 -58.88 42.56 -45.94
C LYS A 151 -57.77 41.58 -45.55
N LYS A 152 -56.86 41.99 -44.65
CA LYS A 152 -55.76 41.15 -44.17
C LYS A 152 -56.25 39.93 -43.39
N ALA A 153 -57.33 40.06 -42.61
CA ALA A 153 -57.96 38.94 -41.92
C ALA A 153 -58.56 37.90 -42.88
N VAL A 154 -59.16 38.34 -44.00
CA VAL A 154 -59.66 37.45 -45.07
C VAL A 154 -58.50 36.72 -45.75
N GLU A 155 -57.41 37.42 -46.08
CA GLU A 155 -56.19 36.82 -46.65
C GLU A 155 -55.59 35.75 -45.72
N LEU A 156 -55.53 36.02 -44.41
CA LEU A 156 -55.03 35.10 -43.39
C LEU A 156 -55.95 33.89 -43.18
N ALA A 157 -57.28 34.08 -43.20
CA ALA A 157 -58.25 32.99 -43.11
C ALA A 157 -58.16 32.05 -44.31
N ASP A 158 -58.04 32.59 -45.52
CA ASP A 158 -57.84 31.81 -46.74
C ASP A 158 -56.50 31.03 -46.72
N LYS A 159 -55.45 31.66 -46.19
CA LYS A 159 -54.11 31.05 -46.02
C LYS A 159 -54.14 29.75 -45.22
N VAL A 160 -55.05 29.58 -44.25
CA VAL A 160 -55.20 28.32 -43.48
C VAL A 160 -56.27 27.37 -44.03
N LYS A 161 -57.25 27.87 -44.81
CA LYS A 161 -58.28 27.01 -45.44
C LYS A 161 -57.71 26.10 -46.51
N THR A 162 -56.64 26.54 -47.16
CA THR A 162 -55.95 25.78 -48.21
C THR A 162 -55.03 24.68 -47.67
N LEU A 163 -54.86 24.56 -46.34
CA LEU A 163 -54.12 23.47 -45.70
C LEU A 163 -54.90 22.16 -45.76
N SER A 164 -54.21 21.09 -46.17
CA SER A 164 -54.76 19.74 -46.12
C SER A 164 -55.04 19.33 -44.67
N GLY A 165 -56.30 18.99 -44.36
CA GLY A 165 -56.75 18.63 -43.01
C GLY A 165 -57.28 19.79 -42.16
N SER A 166 -57.38 21.00 -42.71
CA SER A 166 -57.98 22.15 -42.04
C SER A 166 -59.48 21.95 -41.78
N ASN A 167 -59.95 22.23 -40.56
CA ASN A 167 -61.38 22.18 -40.22
C ASN A 167 -62.12 23.37 -40.88
N SER A 168 -63.42 23.23 -41.14
CA SER A 168 -64.27 24.31 -41.71
C SER A 168 -64.22 25.61 -40.90
N ASP A 169 -63.87 25.50 -39.62
CA ASP A 169 -63.88 26.60 -38.66
C ASP A 169 -62.51 27.27 -38.52
N GLN A 170 -61.45 26.76 -39.17
CA GLN A 170 -60.10 27.30 -38.95
C GLN A 170 -59.95 28.75 -39.44
N GLY A 171 -60.56 29.10 -40.57
CA GLY A 171 -60.56 30.49 -41.04
C GLY A 171 -61.20 31.45 -40.03
N LYS A 172 -62.30 31.03 -39.38
CA LYS A 172 -62.95 31.77 -38.29
C LYS A 172 -62.01 31.97 -37.09
N LYS A 173 -61.31 30.92 -36.66
CA LYS A 173 -60.38 31.01 -35.52
C LYS A 173 -59.21 31.97 -35.81
N VAL A 174 -58.67 31.95 -37.02
CA VAL A 174 -57.62 32.90 -37.42
C VAL A 174 -58.13 34.34 -37.40
N ILE A 175 -59.36 34.61 -37.84
CA ILE A 175 -59.95 35.95 -37.75
C ILE A 175 -60.13 36.36 -36.28
N LYS A 176 -60.54 35.43 -35.40
CA LYS A 176 -60.66 35.65 -33.94
C LYS A 176 -59.35 36.04 -33.25
N LEU A 177 -58.20 35.64 -33.79
CA LEU A 177 -56.90 36.12 -33.29
C LEU A 177 -56.76 37.64 -33.38
N ILE A 178 -57.34 38.25 -34.43
CA ILE A 178 -57.33 39.70 -34.64
C ILE A 178 -58.49 40.36 -33.90
N THR A 179 -59.71 39.80 -34.00
CA THR A 179 -60.92 40.45 -33.48
C THR A 179 -61.10 40.32 -31.97
N GLU A 180 -60.76 39.16 -31.39
CA GLU A 180 -60.99 38.84 -29.99
C GLU A 180 -59.69 38.87 -29.17
N LYS A 181 -58.60 38.34 -29.74
CA LYS A 181 -57.28 38.29 -29.06
C LYS A 181 -56.40 39.52 -29.33
N ASN A 182 -56.83 40.42 -30.22
CA ASN A 182 -56.15 41.69 -30.57
C ASN A 182 -54.69 41.52 -31.03
N LEU A 183 -54.35 40.42 -31.71
CA LEU A 183 -53.02 40.24 -32.28
C LEU A 183 -52.78 41.16 -33.49
N ASP A 184 -51.52 41.54 -33.66
CA ASP A 184 -51.09 42.37 -34.80
C ASP A 184 -51.14 41.56 -36.11
N HIS A 185 -52.11 41.90 -36.96
CA HIS A 185 -52.31 41.32 -38.28
C HIS A 185 -51.07 41.39 -39.20
N LEU A 186 -50.19 42.40 -39.05
CA LEU A 186 -48.95 42.51 -39.85
C LEU A 186 -47.88 41.51 -39.42
N ARG A 187 -47.90 41.09 -38.14
CA ARG A 187 -47.04 40.01 -37.64
C ARG A 187 -47.58 38.65 -38.05
N LEU A 188 -48.90 38.45 -37.95
CA LEU A 188 -49.58 37.22 -38.41
C LEU A 188 -49.37 36.96 -39.91
N GLU A 189 -49.31 38.00 -40.74
CA GLU A 189 -49.03 37.88 -42.18
C GLU A 189 -47.70 37.17 -42.48
N LYS A 190 -46.69 37.39 -41.63
CA LYS A 190 -45.34 36.81 -41.76
C LYS A 190 -45.27 35.35 -41.29
N ILE A 191 -46.27 34.86 -40.57
CA ILE A 191 -46.32 33.48 -40.06
C ILE A 191 -46.83 32.54 -41.17
N ASP A 192 -46.21 31.37 -41.32
CA ASP A 192 -46.65 30.37 -42.30
C ASP A 192 -48.04 29.80 -41.96
N SER A 193 -48.68 29.17 -42.94
CA SER A 193 -50.07 28.71 -42.79
C SER A 193 -50.23 27.68 -41.67
N LYS A 194 -49.28 26.75 -41.48
CA LYS A 194 -49.38 25.71 -40.45
C LYS A 194 -49.23 26.32 -39.06
N SER A 195 -48.22 27.16 -38.86
CA SER A 195 -48.03 27.87 -37.59
C SER A 195 -49.23 28.75 -37.24
N LEU A 196 -49.80 29.45 -38.22
CA LEU A 196 -50.99 30.28 -38.02
C LEU A 196 -52.21 29.45 -37.58
N SER A 197 -52.39 28.27 -38.16
CA SER A 197 -53.42 27.31 -37.74
C SER A 197 -53.21 26.83 -36.30
N LEU A 198 -51.96 26.51 -35.91
CA LEU A 198 -51.64 26.09 -34.55
C LEU A 198 -51.83 27.22 -33.52
N ILE A 199 -51.47 28.47 -33.83
CA ILE A 199 -51.74 29.62 -32.95
C ILE A 199 -53.24 29.74 -32.72
N ALA A 200 -54.03 29.62 -33.78
CA ALA A 200 -55.48 29.71 -33.70
C ALA A 200 -56.06 28.62 -32.78
N ASP A 201 -55.60 27.37 -32.92
CA ASP A 201 -56.05 26.26 -32.06
C ASP A 201 -55.59 26.45 -30.61
N LEU A 202 -54.31 26.77 -30.36
CA LEU A 202 -53.77 26.94 -29.02
C LEU A 202 -54.40 28.12 -28.26
N SER A 203 -54.71 29.21 -28.96
CA SER A 203 -55.15 30.46 -28.34
C SER A 203 -56.65 30.68 -28.30
N VAL A 204 -57.38 30.31 -29.36
CA VAL A 204 -58.83 30.50 -29.44
C VAL A 204 -59.54 29.34 -28.75
N ASP A 205 -59.15 28.10 -29.03
CA ASP A 205 -59.76 26.92 -28.43
C ASP A 205 -59.07 26.54 -27.11
N GLY A 206 -57.73 26.55 -27.08
CA GLY A 206 -56.94 26.22 -25.89
C GLY A 206 -56.84 27.35 -24.86
N ASN A 207 -57.32 28.55 -25.19
CA ASN A 207 -57.27 29.75 -24.35
C ASN A 207 -55.87 30.15 -23.83
N LEU A 208 -54.80 29.74 -24.53
CA LEU A 208 -53.44 30.18 -24.23
C LEU A 208 -53.20 31.62 -24.68
N ASP A 209 -52.24 32.29 -24.05
CA ASP A 209 -51.83 33.67 -24.35
C ASP A 209 -51.39 33.79 -25.82
N SER A 210 -52.16 34.52 -26.60
CA SER A 210 -52.01 34.59 -28.05
C SER A 210 -50.77 35.37 -28.48
N GLU A 211 -50.35 36.34 -27.67
CA GLU A 211 -49.16 37.15 -27.94
C GLU A 211 -47.89 36.34 -27.69
N LYS A 212 -47.88 35.55 -26.60
CA LYS A 212 -46.79 34.59 -26.34
C LYS A 212 -46.75 33.48 -27.40
N ALA A 213 -47.89 32.95 -27.82
CA ALA A 213 -47.96 31.93 -28.88
C ALA A 213 -47.44 32.46 -30.22
N LEU A 214 -47.83 33.70 -30.58
CA LEU A 214 -47.28 34.39 -31.75
C LEU A 214 -45.76 34.56 -31.64
N LYS A 215 -45.24 35.00 -30.48
CA LYS A 215 -43.80 35.13 -30.26
C LYS A 215 -43.04 33.80 -30.42
N VAL A 216 -43.59 32.69 -29.92
CA VAL A 216 -43.00 31.35 -30.11
C VAL A 216 -42.99 30.97 -31.59
N ALA A 217 -44.07 31.27 -32.33
CA ALA A 217 -44.14 31.02 -33.77
C ALA A 217 -43.14 31.88 -34.56
N GLU A 218 -42.93 33.13 -34.17
CA GLU A 218 -41.94 34.02 -34.80
C GLU A 218 -40.50 33.51 -34.64
N LEU A 219 -40.19 32.87 -33.52
CA LEU A 219 -38.84 32.39 -33.21
C LEU A 219 -38.60 30.95 -33.66
N GLY A 220 -39.59 30.05 -33.53
CA GLY A 220 -39.46 28.61 -33.76
C GLY A 220 -40.42 28.01 -34.78
N GLY A 221 -41.29 28.82 -35.40
CA GLY A 221 -42.27 28.38 -36.39
C GLY A 221 -43.17 27.25 -35.89
N GLU A 222 -43.50 26.32 -36.81
CA GLU A 222 -44.38 25.19 -36.53
C GLU A 222 -43.79 24.29 -35.42
N LEU A 223 -42.47 24.12 -35.39
CA LEU A 223 -41.77 23.29 -34.41
C LEU A 223 -41.95 23.84 -32.98
N GLY A 224 -41.75 25.15 -32.80
CA GLY A 224 -41.94 25.81 -31.50
C GLY A 224 -43.37 25.66 -30.98
N LEU A 225 -44.37 25.73 -31.85
CA LEU A 225 -45.77 25.53 -31.47
C LEU A 225 -46.10 24.07 -31.19
N LYS A 226 -45.48 23.12 -31.91
CA LYS A 226 -45.63 21.68 -31.64
C LYS A 226 -45.03 21.24 -30.32
N LEU A 227 -43.98 21.90 -29.85
CA LEU A 227 -43.48 21.70 -28.49
C LEU A 227 -44.57 21.99 -27.44
N ILE A 228 -45.46 22.94 -27.70
CA ILE A 228 -46.59 23.24 -26.82
C ILE A 228 -47.71 22.21 -27.03
N SER A 229 -48.17 22.03 -28.28
CA SER A 229 -49.37 21.22 -28.56
C SER A 229 -49.15 19.71 -28.42
N GLU A 230 -47.96 19.22 -28.76
CA GLU A 230 -47.66 17.78 -28.81
C GLU A 230 -46.79 17.31 -27.64
N LYS A 231 -45.92 18.19 -27.11
CA LYS A 231 -45.01 17.87 -25.99
C LYS A 231 -45.43 18.53 -24.67
N ASN A 232 -46.51 19.32 -24.68
CA ASN A 232 -47.10 19.97 -23.50
C ASN A 232 -46.11 20.88 -22.74
N LEU A 233 -45.26 21.62 -23.46
CA LEU A 233 -44.34 22.58 -22.87
C LEU A 233 -45.07 23.85 -22.41
N ASP A 234 -44.58 24.43 -21.32
CA ASP A 234 -45.09 25.68 -20.77
C ASP A 234 -44.82 26.84 -21.75
N LEU A 235 -45.92 27.42 -22.27
CA LEU A 235 -45.86 28.51 -23.24
C LEU A 235 -45.15 29.75 -22.68
N GLU A 236 -45.33 30.07 -21.40
CA GLU A 236 -44.68 31.24 -20.82
C GLU A 236 -43.17 31.07 -20.79
N LYS A 237 -42.69 29.91 -20.35
CA LYS A 237 -41.27 29.59 -20.31
C LYS A 237 -40.67 29.54 -21.72
N LEU A 238 -41.35 28.89 -22.66
CA LEU A 238 -40.89 28.76 -24.04
C LEU A 238 -40.84 30.12 -24.76
N SER A 239 -41.79 31.02 -24.49
CA SER A 239 -41.81 32.38 -25.08
C SER A 239 -40.65 33.29 -24.63
N LYS A 240 -39.90 32.88 -23.60
CA LYS A 240 -38.70 33.58 -23.12
C LYS A 240 -37.41 33.06 -23.77
N ARG A 241 -37.47 32.01 -24.59
CA ARG A 241 -36.31 31.42 -25.29
C ARG A 241 -36.03 32.09 -26.63
N ASN A 242 -34.84 31.86 -27.18
CA ASN A 242 -34.43 32.31 -28.52
C ASN A 242 -34.65 31.22 -29.59
N SER A 243 -34.44 31.54 -30.87
CA SER A 243 -34.62 30.60 -31.99
C SER A 243 -33.71 29.37 -31.96
N ALA A 244 -32.45 29.54 -31.53
CA ALA A 244 -31.49 28.44 -31.44
C ALA A 244 -31.87 27.47 -30.31
N GLU A 245 -32.22 28.01 -29.14
CA GLU A 245 -32.72 27.22 -28.00
C GLU A 245 -33.98 26.43 -28.35
N ILE A 246 -34.97 27.05 -29.03
CA ILE A 246 -36.20 26.34 -29.43
C ILE A 246 -35.88 25.18 -30.40
N THR A 247 -34.94 25.39 -31.32
CA THR A 247 -34.49 24.35 -32.26
C THR A 247 -33.84 23.18 -31.52
N LEU A 248 -32.94 23.48 -30.58
CA LEU A 248 -32.24 22.49 -29.77
C LEU A 248 -33.18 21.74 -28.80
N ILE A 249 -34.13 22.44 -28.18
CA ILE A 249 -35.17 21.81 -27.34
C ILE A 249 -35.97 20.81 -28.17
N ASN A 250 -36.32 21.17 -29.40
CA ASN A 250 -37.03 20.26 -30.31
C ASN A 250 -36.17 19.08 -30.76
N SER A 251 -34.87 19.28 -31.03
CA SER A 251 -34.00 18.17 -31.44
C SER A 251 -33.72 17.17 -30.32
N ILE A 252 -33.54 17.65 -29.08
CA ILE A 252 -33.32 16.79 -27.90
C ILE A 252 -34.64 16.16 -27.41
N GLY A 253 -35.75 16.88 -27.55
CA GLY A 253 -37.07 16.55 -27.04
C GLY A 253 -37.87 15.55 -27.89
N SER A 254 -37.32 14.35 -28.11
CA SER A 254 -38.02 13.28 -28.85
C SER A 254 -39.39 12.93 -28.25
N ASP A 255 -39.57 13.13 -26.95
CA ASP A 255 -40.81 12.95 -26.20
C ASP A 255 -41.06 14.12 -25.24
N ALA A 256 -42.24 14.12 -24.60
CA ALA A 256 -42.67 15.20 -23.71
C ALA A 256 -41.74 15.37 -22.49
N PHE A 257 -41.24 14.28 -21.93
CA PHE A 257 -40.33 14.34 -20.78
C PHE A 257 -39.00 14.99 -21.19
N ARG A 258 -38.36 14.50 -22.25
CA ARG A 258 -37.10 15.05 -22.75
C ARG A 258 -37.23 16.51 -23.17
N ALA A 259 -38.35 16.88 -23.80
CA ALA A 259 -38.61 18.27 -24.18
C ALA A 259 -38.77 19.19 -22.95
N GLN A 260 -39.45 18.73 -21.90
CA GLN A 260 -39.56 19.48 -20.64
C GLN A 260 -38.20 19.64 -19.95
N LYS A 261 -37.38 18.59 -19.95
CA LYS A 261 -36.02 18.63 -19.40
C LYS A 261 -35.10 19.56 -20.21
N ALA A 262 -35.12 19.48 -21.53
CA ALA A 262 -34.40 20.41 -22.39
C ALA A 262 -34.85 21.86 -22.17
N LEU A 263 -36.15 22.13 -22.03
CA LEU A 263 -36.62 23.48 -21.69
C LEU A 263 -36.08 23.95 -20.33
N SER A 264 -36.06 23.07 -19.32
CA SER A 264 -35.52 23.42 -18.00
C SER A 264 -34.01 23.68 -18.03
N VAL A 265 -33.26 22.92 -18.83
CA VAL A 265 -31.83 23.16 -19.09
C VAL A 265 -31.63 24.53 -19.75
N ALA A 266 -32.42 24.86 -20.78
CA ALA A 266 -32.38 26.16 -21.44
C ALA A 266 -32.61 27.32 -20.46
N GLU A 267 -33.55 27.17 -19.52
CA GLU A 267 -33.80 28.15 -18.46
C GLU A 267 -32.58 28.38 -17.55
N LYS A 268 -31.78 27.33 -17.30
CA LYS A 268 -30.68 27.33 -16.33
C LYS A 268 -29.31 27.70 -16.91
N VAL A 269 -29.01 27.24 -18.13
CA VAL A 269 -27.67 27.34 -18.75
C VAL A 269 -27.70 27.84 -20.20
N GLY A 270 -28.90 28.09 -20.74
CA GLY A 270 -29.07 28.65 -22.08
C GLY A 270 -28.58 27.72 -23.21
N GLU A 271 -28.24 28.34 -24.33
CA GLU A 271 -27.86 27.67 -25.58
C GLU A 271 -26.64 26.76 -25.44
N THR A 272 -25.57 27.22 -24.78
CA THR A 272 -24.32 26.44 -24.61
C THR A 272 -24.55 25.10 -23.90
N GLY A 273 -25.42 25.06 -22.88
CA GLY A 273 -25.74 23.81 -22.20
C GLY A 273 -26.59 22.86 -23.06
N LEU A 274 -27.48 23.39 -23.90
CA LEU A 274 -28.23 22.58 -24.86
C LEU A 274 -27.34 22.01 -25.96
N GLU A 275 -26.39 22.80 -26.47
CA GLU A 275 -25.40 22.34 -27.45
C GLU A 275 -24.55 21.20 -26.89
N LEU A 276 -24.11 21.32 -25.62
CA LEU A 276 -23.37 20.27 -24.93
C LEU A 276 -24.20 18.98 -24.81
N ALA A 277 -25.44 19.09 -24.32
CA ALA A 277 -26.34 17.96 -24.17
C ALA A 277 -26.63 17.27 -25.52
N ALA A 278 -26.80 18.05 -26.60
CA ALA A 278 -27.04 17.53 -27.94
C ALA A 278 -25.80 16.88 -28.57
N SER A 279 -24.62 17.48 -28.40
CA SER A 279 -23.37 17.01 -29.03
C SER A 279 -22.76 15.79 -28.33
N SER A 280 -22.99 15.67 -27.03
CA SER A 280 -22.36 14.63 -26.19
C SER A 280 -23.26 13.42 -25.94
N ASP A 281 -24.49 13.40 -26.46
CA ASP A 281 -25.48 12.33 -26.29
C ASP A 281 -25.79 12.02 -24.82
N LEU A 282 -25.76 13.05 -23.97
CA LEU A 282 -26.00 12.91 -22.52
C LEU A 282 -27.47 12.63 -22.23
N ASP A 283 -27.74 11.91 -21.13
CA ASP A 283 -29.11 11.81 -20.62
C ASP A 283 -29.59 13.20 -20.15
N ILE A 284 -30.56 13.76 -20.88
CA ILE A 284 -31.08 15.11 -20.61
C ILE A 284 -31.73 15.24 -19.22
N GLY A 285 -32.25 14.13 -18.65
CA GLY A 285 -32.82 14.12 -17.31
C GLY A 285 -31.74 14.23 -16.24
N GLN A 286 -30.65 13.48 -16.38
CA GLN A 286 -29.49 13.58 -15.50
C GLN A 286 -28.78 14.93 -15.66
N PHE A 287 -28.59 15.40 -16.90
CA PHE A 287 -28.00 16.71 -17.16
C PHE A 287 -28.83 17.85 -16.54
N ASP A 288 -30.16 17.80 -16.65
CA ASP A 288 -31.06 18.73 -15.96
C ASP A 288 -30.84 18.72 -14.45
N SER A 289 -30.76 17.53 -13.82
CA SER A 289 -30.45 17.38 -12.39
C SER A 289 -29.09 18.00 -12.03
N PHE A 290 -28.08 17.76 -12.86
CA PHE A 290 -26.72 18.28 -12.70
C PHE A 290 -26.64 19.81 -12.80
N VAL A 291 -27.37 20.44 -13.72
CA VAL A 291 -27.40 21.90 -13.81
C VAL A 291 -28.38 22.55 -12.81
N SER A 292 -29.17 21.75 -12.08
CA SER A 292 -30.12 22.23 -11.05
C SER A 292 -29.46 22.53 -9.71
N ILE A 293 -28.14 22.53 -9.64
CA ILE A 293 -27.43 22.73 -8.38
C ILE A 293 -27.59 24.17 -7.94
N GLU A 294 -27.86 24.31 -6.66
CA GLU A 294 -28.13 25.56 -5.98
C GLU A 294 -27.21 25.66 -4.76
N SER A 295 -26.59 26.83 -4.60
CA SER A 295 -25.90 27.21 -3.37
C SER A 295 -26.70 28.33 -2.68
N SER A 296 -26.38 28.62 -1.42
CA SER A 296 -27.02 29.69 -0.65
C SER A 296 -26.79 31.10 -1.24
N ASP A 297 -25.82 31.26 -2.15
CA ASP A 297 -25.56 32.48 -2.92
C ASP A 297 -25.94 32.30 -4.40
N VAL A 298 -26.89 33.10 -4.87
CA VAL A 298 -27.40 33.06 -6.26
C VAL A 298 -26.32 33.39 -7.30
N THR A 299 -25.39 34.29 -6.97
CA THR A 299 -24.29 34.69 -7.86
C THR A 299 -23.24 33.57 -7.93
N ALA A 300 -22.90 32.98 -6.79
CA ALA A 300 -22.01 31.82 -6.72
C ALA A 300 -22.60 30.62 -7.48
N THR A 301 -23.91 30.37 -7.34
CA THR A 301 -24.63 29.32 -8.07
C THR A 301 -24.51 29.45 -9.58
N THR A 302 -24.63 30.67 -10.10
CA THR A 302 -24.55 30.92 -11.55
C THR A 302 -23.12 30.70 -12.07
N ASN A 303 -22.11 31.18 -11.35
CA ASN A 303 -20.71 30.98 -11.71
C ASN A 303 -20.32 29.50 -11.64
N LEU A 304 -20.70 28.82 -10.55
CA LEU A 304 -20.48 27.39 -10.35
C LEU A 304 -21.02 26.59 -11.54
N ARG A 305 -22.30 26.79 -11.88
CA ARG A 305 -22.97 26.11 -12.98
C ARG A 305 -22.27 26.37 -14.32
N ASN A 306 -21.97 27.63 -14.63
CA ASN A 306 -21.30 27.98 -15.88
C ASN A 306 -19.90 27.37 -16.00
N ASN A 307 -19.15 27.33 -14.90
CA ASN A 307 -17.83 26.71 -14.87
C ASN A 307 -17.91 25.20 -15.08
N LEU A 308 -18.88 24.52 -14.45
CA LEU A 308 -19.12 23.09 -14.65
C LEU A 308 -19.50 22.79 -16.11
N ILE A 309 -20.39 23.60 -16.72
CA ILE A 309 -20.74 23.46 -18.14
C ILE A 309 -19.51 23.63 -19.03
N LYS A 310 -18.66 24.61 -18.72
CA LYS A 310 -17.41 24.82 -19.46
C LYS A 310 -16.49 23.60 -19.32
N ASN A 311 -16.27 23.10 -18.10
CA ASN A 311 -15.43 21.93 -17.85
C ASN A 311 -15.98 20.66 -18.52
N LEU A 312 -17.29 20.45 -18.54
CA LEU A 312 -17.92 19.36 -19.29
C LEU A 312 -17.72 19.50 -20.80
N GLY A 313 -17.88 20.72 -21.34
CA GLY A 313 -17.65 21.00 -22.75
C GLY A 313 -16.21 20.76 -23.16
N ASP A 314 -15.26 21.24 -22.36
CA ASP A 314 -13.83 21.03 -22.60
C ASP A 314 -13.47 19.53 -22.54
N ALA A 315 -14.00 18.78 -21.56
CA ALA A 315 -13.80 17.33 -21.44
C ALA A 315 -14.43 16.55 -22.62
N SER A 316 -15.64 16.92 -23.04
CA SER A 316 -16.33 16.33 -24.19
C SER A 316 -15.56 16.58 -25.50
N ASN A 317 -14.90 17.73 -25.63
CA ASN A 317 -14.11 18.05 -26.81
C ASN A 317 -12.73 17.39 -26.82
N ARG A 318 -11.98 17.46 -25.72
CA ARG A 318 -10.58 16.99 -25.64
C ARG A 318 -10.47 15.48 -25.40
N ASN A 319 -11.41 14.91 -24.64
CA ASN A 319 -11.44 13.51 -24.24
C ASN A 319 -12.76 12.81 -24.67
N ALA A 320 -13.25 13.14 -25.87
CA ALA A 320 -14.55 12.73 -26.41
C ALA A 320 -14.91 11.24 -26.23
N SER A 321 -13.97 10.31 -26.47
CA SER A 321 -14.25 8.88 -26.34
C SER A 321 -14.45 8.43 -24.89
N LYS A 322 -13.64 8.97 -23.96
CA LYS A 322 -13.75 8.66 -22.52
C LYS A 322 -14.97 9.36 -21.94
N PHE A 323 -15.17 10.63 -22.29
CA PHE A 323 -16.35 11.40 -21.91
C PHE A 323 -17.65 10.77 -22.39
N LYS A 324 -17.72 10.28 -23.64
CA LYS A 324 -18.91 9.57 -24.14
C LYS A 324 -19.24 8.31 -23.33
N LYS A 325 -18.24 7.63 -22.77
CA LYS A 325 -18.45 6.42 -21.94
C LYS A 325 -18.90 6.78 -20.51
N LYS A 326 -18.39 7.88 -19.95
CA LYS A 326 -18.50 8.21 -18.51
C LYS A 326 -19.26 9.49 -18.18
N GLY A 327 -19.66 10.28 -19.18
CA GLY A 327 -20.32 11.57 -19.00
C GLY A 327 -21.60 11.45 -18.18
N ASP A 328 -22.40 10.42 -18.42
CA ASP A 328 -23.61 10.13 -17.62
C ASP A 328 -23.27 9.82 -16.15
N LYS A 329 -22.14 9.16 -15.86
CA LYS A 329 -21.69 8.94 -14.48
C LYS A 329 -21.28 10.24 -13.80
N VAL A 330 -20.59 11.14 -14.52
CA VAL A 330 -20.31 12.49 -14.02
C VAL A 330 -21.62 13.23 -13.74
N MET A 331 -22.65 13.07 -14.58
CA MET A 331 -23.96 13.68 -14.35
C MET A 331 -24.66 13.09 -13.12
N ALA A 332 -24.49 11.79 -12.87
CA ALA A 332 -25.06 11.12 -11.72
C ALA A 332 -24.55 11.63 -10.37
N LEU A 333 -23.41 12.33 -10.32
CA LEU A 333 -22.93 13.02 -9.10
C LEU A 333 -23.94 14.03 -8.56
N SER A 334 -24.87 14.52 -9.40
CA SER A 334 -25.95 15.39 -8.94
C SER A 334 -26.99 14.68 -8.07
N ASN A 335 -26.99 13.33 -8.04
CA ASN A 335 -27.90 12.52 -7.25
C ASN A 335 -27.39 12.25 -5.82
N ILE A 336 -26.18 12.71 -5.49
CA ILE A 336 -25.64 12.63 -4.13
C ILE A 336 -26.63 13.28 -3.17
N SER A 337 -27.02 12.51 -2.15
CA SER A 337 -28.11 12.88 -1.23
C SER A 337 -27.66 13.85 -0.14
N ASN A 338 -26.38 13.79 0.25
CA ASN A 338 -25.80 14.70 1.25
C ASN A 338 -25.49 16.06 0.61
N SER A 339 -26.11 17.13 1.10
CA SER A 339 -25.98 18.48 0.53
C SER A 339 -24.59 19.06 0.65
N ASP A 340 -23.88 18.76 1.74
CA ASP A 340 -22.59 19.36 2.05
C ASP A 340 -21.49 18.68 1.22
N ALA A 341 -21.51 17.34 1.16
CA ALA A 341 -20.66 16.57 0.27
C ALA A 341 -20.89 16.96 -1.20
N LYS A 342 -22.16 17.05 -1.62
CA LYS A 342 -22.49 17.50 -2.98
C LYS A 342 -21.94 18.90 -3.26
N SER A 343 -22.13 19.86 -2.35
CA SER A 343 -21.61 21.22 -2.55
C SER A 343 -20.09 21.24 -2.73
N LEU A 344 -19.35 20.49 -1.89
CA LEU A 344 -17.90 20.38 -1.98
C LEU A 344 -17.44 19.75 -3.31
N ILE A 345 -18.06 18.66 -3.73
CA ILE A 345 -17.71 17.95 -4.97
C ILE A 345 -17.86 18.89 -6.16
N PHE A 346 -18.99 19.58 -6.23
CA PHE A 346 -19.26 20.51 -7.32
C PHE A 346 -18.36 21.74 -7.28
N GLU A 347 -18.00 22.23 -6.10
CA GLU A 347 -17.00 23.29 -5.95
C GLU A 347 -15.65 22.85 -6.54
N LYS A 348 -15.14 21.67 -6.16
CA LYS A 348 -13.87 21.14 -6.69
C LYS A 348 -13.91 20.90 -8.20
N LEU A 349 -15.01 20.35 -8.73
CA LEU A 349 -15.17 20.12 -10.17
C LEU A 349 -15.37 21.40 -10.99
N SER A 350 -15.76 22.50 -10.35
CA SER A 350 -15.98 23.80 -11.00
C SER A 350 -14.73 24.67 -11.13
N LYS A 351 -13.59 24.24 -10.57
CA LYS A 351 -12.33 24.97 -10.68
C LYS A 351 -11.97 25.16 -12.16
N LEU A 352 -11.63 26.39 -12.51
CA LEU A 352 -11.27 26.77 -13.88
C LEU A 352 -9.76 26.95 -13.99
N ASP A 353 -9.11 26.05 -14.72
CA ASP A 353 -7.76 26.24 -15.23
C ASP A 353 -7.76 25.90 -16.73
N THR A 354 -7.10 26.72 -17.54
CA THR A 354 -7.04 26.54 -19.01
C THR A 354 -6.22 25.30 -19.43
N THR A 355 -5.32 24.86 -18.56
CA THR A 355 -4.44 23.70 -18.73
C THR A 355 -4.96 22.45 -18.02
N LYS A 356 -5.73 22.61 -16.93
CA LYS A 356 -6.11 21.54 -16.01
C LYS A 356 -7.62 21.56 -15.78
N ASN A 357 -8.33 20.57 -16.31
CA ASN A 357 -9.78 20.47 -16.15
C ASN A 357 -10.13 19.26 -15.28
N PRO A 358 -10.75 19.45 -14.09
CA PRO A 358 -11.09 18.35 -13.19
C PRO A 358 -11.98 17.28 -13.80
N ILE A 359 -12.93 17.69 -14.65
CA ILE A 359 -13.83 16.76 -15.34
C ILE A 359 -13.09 16.01 -16.46
N GLU A 360 -12.10 16.65 -17.08
CA GLU A 360 -11.24 16.01 -18.07
C GLU A 360 -10.37 14.92 -17.43
N GLN A 361 -9.84 15.18 -16.23
CA GLN A 361 -9.00 14.24 -15.50
C GLN A 361 -9.80 13.08 -14.88
N ILE A 362 -10.95 13.37 -14.23
CA ILE A 362 -11.74 12.32 -13.56
C ILE A 362 -12.29 11.28 -14.53
N VAL A 363 -12.54 11.62 -15.80
CA VAL A 363 -12.99 10.64 -16.81
C VAL A 363 -11.86 9.72 -17.31
N LEU A 364 -10.61 10.03 -16.99
CA LEU A 364 -9.47 9.16 -17.27
C LEU A 364 -9.45 7.95 -16.33
N LEU A 365 -9.66 8.20 -15.02
CA LEU A 365 -9.71 7.22 -13.91
C LEU A 365 -10.78 6.14 -14.08
N ASP A 366 -10.65 4.97 -13.45
CA ASP A 366 -11.59 3.86 -13.64
C ASP A 366 -13.07 4.20 -13.34
N ASP A 367 -13.98 3.43 -13.95
CA ASP A 367 -15.43 3.58 -13.80
C ASP A 367 -15.88 3.42 -12.34
N SER A 368 -15.18 2.61 -11.54
CA SER A 368 -15.47 2.39 -10.12
C SER A 368 -15.21 3.62 -9.25
N ILE A 369 -14.24 4.46 -9.60
CA ILE A 369 -13.92 5.69 -8.85
C ILE A 369 -15.09 6.66 -8.89
N LEU A 370 -15.71 6.84 -10.07
CA LEU A 370 -16.92 7.65 -10.21
C LEU A 370 -18.10 7.06 -9.41
N ASP A 371 -18.19 5.73 -9.33
CA ASP A 371 -19.21 5.07 -8.53
C ASP A 371 -18.97 5.32 -7.03
N SER A 372 -17.73 5.23 -6.55
CA SER A 372 -17.34 5.56 -5.17
C SER A 372 -17.66 7.01 -4.80
N ILE A 373 -17.31 7.97 -5.66
CA ILE A 373 -17.62 9.40 -5.44
C ILE A 373 -19.14 9.62 -5.42
N SER A 374 -19.90 8.93 -6.28
CA SER A 374 -21.36 9.02 -6.28
C SER A 374 -22.03 8.41 -5.04
N ALA A 375 -21.31 7.53 -4.34
CA ALA A 375 -21.78 6.83 -3.14
C ALA A 375 -21.44 7.54 -1.82
N ILE A 376 -20.79 8.72 -1.88
CA ILE A 376 -20.54 9.54 -0.69
C ILE A 376 -21.88 9.95 -0.06
N GLU A 377 -22.12 9.48 1.16
CA GLU A 377 -23.38 9.73 1.89
C GLU A 377 -23.19 10.54 3.18
N THR A 378 -21.94 10.72 3.62
CA THR A 378 -21.57 11.41 4.86
C THR A 378 -20.82 12.70 4.55
N ALA A 379 -20.99 13.73 5.39
CA ALA A 379 -20.29 15.01 5.21
C ALA A 379 -18.78 14.84 5.51
N PRO A 380 -17.89 15.59 4.85
CA PRO A 380 -16.43 15.48 5.02
C PRO A 380 -15.98 15.58 6.49
N ASP A 381 -16.44 16.60 7.21
CA ASP A 381 -16.09 16.80 8.62
C ASP A 381 -16.60 15.65 9.50
N GLU A 382 -17.74 15.04 9.15
CA GLU A 382 -18.28 13.89 9.87
C GLU A 382 -17.46 12.63 9.59
N LEU A 383 -17.03 12.41 8.34
CA LEU A 383 -16.11 11.33 7.98
C LEU A 383 -14.77 11.46 8.70
N ALA A 384 -14.19 12.66 8.68
CA ALA A 384 -12.97 12.98 9.41
C ALA A 384 -13.11 12.70 10.91
N ASN A 385 -14.22 13.11 11.53
CA ASN A 385 -14.50 12.80 12.93
C ASN A 385 -14.71 11.31 13.20
N GLN A 386 -15.34 10.56 12.28
CA GLN A 386 -15.49 9.10 12.39
C GLN A 386 -14.14 8.39 12.29
N ALA A 387 -13.26 8.82 11.39
CA ALA A 387 -11.89 8.33 11.27
C ALA A 387 -11.07 8.64 12.54
N LEU A 388 -11.09 9.88 13.01
CA LEU A 388 -10.44 10.28 14.27
C LEU A 388 -10.98 9.52 15.49
N SER A 389 -12.29 9.30 15.55
CA SER A 389 -12.92 8.48 16.59
C SER A 389 -12.43 7.03 16.53
N THR A 390 -12.29 6.46 15.33
CA THR A 390 -11.77 5.11 15.13
C THR A 390 -10.29 5.04 15.53
N LEU A 391 -9.47 6.01 15.12
CA LEU A 391 -8.08 6.16 15.56
C LEU A 391 -7.98 6.20 17.09
N ASN A 392 -8.79 7.05 17.75
CA ASN A 392 -8.79 7.20 19.20
C ASN A 392 -9.27 5.95 19.96
N ASN A 393 -10.29 5.26 19.44
CA ASN A 393 -10.94 4.13 20.11
C ASN A 393 -10.34 2.77 19.75
N SER A 394 -9.60 2.69 18.64
CA SER A 394 -8.85 1.49 18.32
C SER A 394 -7.84 1.24 19.45
N LYS A 395 -7.45 -0.03 19.65
CA LYS A 395 -6.44 -0.42 20.66
C LYS A 395 -5.09 0.33 20.47
N PHE A 396 -4.95 1.06 19.37
CA PHE A 396 -3.84 1.89 18.89
C PHE A 396 -3.48 3.09 19.75
N SER A 397 -4.45 3.81 20.34
CA SER A 397 -4.16 5.04 21.11
C SER A 397 -3.31 4.78 22.36
N ALA A 398 -3.18 3.52 22.78
CA ALA A 398 -2.33 3.07 23.89
C ALA A 398 -0.98 2.48 23.46
N THR A 399 -0.81 2.09 22.19
CA THR A 399 0.37 1.37 21.65
C THR A 399 1.30 2.25 20.82
N LEU A 400 0.80 3.32 20.19
CA LEU A 400 1.60 4.40 19.57
C LEU A 400 2.35 5.25 20.60
N LYS A 401 3.09 4.65 21.52
CA LYS A 401 3.86 5.39 22.53
C LYS A 401 4.90 6.35 21.92
N LEU A 402 5.03 6.38 20.58
CA LEU A 402 5.59 7.45 19.77
C LEU A 402 4.64 7.80 18.58
N GLU A 403 4.09 9.02 18.61
CA GLU A 403 3.78 9.87 17.43
C GLU A 403 2.49 9.73 16.58
N VAL A 404 1.29 9.60 17.17
CA VAL A 404 0.12 10.29 16.56
C VAL A 404 -0.70 10.97 17.65
N ASP A 405 -0.42 12.25 17.88
CA ASP A 405 -1.26 13.10 18.72
C ASP A 405 -2.49 13.55 17.91
N THR A 406 -3.58 12.79 18.00
CA THR A 406 -4.85 13.09 17.28
C THR A 406 -5.43 14.46 17.67
N THR A 407 -4.97 15.08 18.76
CA THR A 407 -5.38 16.44 19.13
C THR A 407 -4.71 17.53 18.29
N LYS A 408 -3.64 17.17 17.55
CA LYS A 408 -2.96 18.05 16.60
C LYS A 408 -3.48 17.94 15.16
N LEU A 409 -4.33 16.95 14.87
CA LEU A 409 -4.94 16.77 13.54
C LEU A 409 -6.12 17.73 13.36
N ASP A 410 -6.18 18.44 12.23
CA ASP A 410 -7.30 19.29 11.86
C ASP A 410 -8.35 18.47 11.09
N VAL A 411 -9.61 18.54 11.54
CA VAL A 411 -10.75 17.86 10.89
C VAL A 411 -10.97 18.33 9.44
N HIS A 412 -10.51 19.53 9.10
CA HIS A 412 -10.57 20.07 7.75
C HIS A 412 -9.41 19.58 6.86
N ASP A 413 -8.38 18.98 7.45
CA ASP A 413 -7.27 18.37 6.73
C ASP A 413 -7.49 16.85 6.59
N ILE A 414 -8.44 16.54 5.71
CA ILE A 414 -8.88 15.16 5.53
C ILE A 414 -7.77 14.26 4.95
N ASN A 415 -6.73 14.82 4.31
CA ASN A 415 -5.62 14.04 3.78
C ASN A 415 -4.66 13.60 4.89
N SER A 416 -4.29 14.50 5.80
CA SER A 416 -3.53 14.11 7.00
C SER A 416 -4.28 13.06 7.83
N ILE A 417 -5.60 13.20 7.97
CA ILE A 417 -6.44 12.19 8.63
C ILE A 417 -6.44 10.88 7.87
N PHE A 418 -6.58 10.91 6.54
CA PHE A 418 -6.53 9.71 5.70
C PHE A 418 -5.23 8.96 5.93
N ASN A 419 -4.07 9.61 5.77
CA ASN A 419 -2.76 8.96 5.92
C ASN A 419 -2.59 8.27 7.29
N ASN A 420 -3.09 8.89 8.37
CA ASN A 420 -3.05 8.27 9.70
C ASN A 420 -4.06 7.13 9.85
N PHE A 421 -5.25 7.28 9.26
CA PHE A 421 -6.33 6.29 9.27
C PHE A 421 -6.00 5.07 8.40
N ASP A 422 -5.26 5.28 7.31
CA ASP A 422 -4.88 4.28 6.33
C ASP A 422 -4.01 3.18 6.92
N ARG A 423 -3.12 3.56 7.82
CA ARG A 423 -2.28 2.66 8.61
C ARG A 423 -3.06 1.62 9.41
N LEU A 424 -4.38 1.78 9.57
CA LEU A 424 -5.22 0.77 10.19
C LEU A 424 -5.57 -0.39 9.24
N GLU A 425 -5.33 -0.27 7.95
CA GLU A 425 -5.54 -1.35 6.97
C GLU A 425 -4.66 -2.57 7.28
N SER A 426 -3.48 -2.38 7.85
CA SER A 426 -2.61 -3.47 8.26
C SER A 426 -3.06 -4.18 9.56
N THR A 427 -4.17 -3.73 10.17
CA THR A 427 -4.71 -4.27 11.45
C THR A 427 -5.82 -5.31 11.25
N GLU A 428 -6.39 -5.80 12.36
CA GLU A 428 -7.66 -6.56 12.36
C GLU A 428 -8.87 -5.81 11.74
N LEU A 429 -8.73 -4.53 11.41
CA LEU A 429 -9.76 -3.73 10.71
C LEU A 429 -9.76 -3.95 9.20
N ALA A 430 -8.71 -4.55 8.61
CA ALA A 430 -8.67 -4.90 7.19
C ALA A 430 -9.92 -5.73 6.80
N GLY A 431 -10.63 -5.31 5.77
CA GLY A 431 -11.84 -6.00 5.31
C GLY A 431 -13.07 -5.81 6.20
N ASN A 432 -12.99 -4.97 7.25
CA ASN A 432 -14.17 -4.53 7.99
C ASN A 432 -14.99 -3.57 7.13
N GLU A 433 -16.24 -3.93 6.82
CA GLU A 433 -17.11 -3.13 5.94
C GLU A 433 -17.23 -1.65 6.33
N ASN A 434 -17.20 -1.32 7.62
CA ASN A 434 -17.29 0.07 8.08
C ASN A 434 -15.96 0.83 7.93
N PHE A 435 -14.84 0.16 8.20
CA PHE A 435 -13.50 0.73 8.00
C PHE A 435 -13.28 1.03 6.50
N GLU A 436 -13.45 0.03 5.64
CA GLU A 436 -13.28 0.14 4.19
C GLU A 436 -14.18 1.23 3.59
N LYS A 437 -15.41 1.33 4.09
CA LYS A 437 -16.35 2.36 3.64
C LYS A 437 -15.92 3.77 4.03
N ILE A 438 -15.46 3.97 5.27
CA ILE A 438 -14.95 5.29 5.71
C ILE A 438 -13.69 5.64 4.92
N ARG A 439 -12.77 4.69 4.78
CA ARG A 439 -11.52 4.80 4.02
C ARG A 439 -11.78 5.23 2.57
N GLU A 440 -12.60 4.49 1.85
CA GLU A 440 -12.94 4.78 0.45
C GLU A 440 -13.71 6.09 0.29
N GLN A 441 -14.60 6.45 1.22
CA GLN A 441 -15.33 7.73 1.15
C GLN A 441 -14.41 8.94 1.39
N ILE A 442 -13.47 8.85 2.33
CA ILE A 442 -12.46 9.88 2.55
C ILE A 442 -11.57 10.00 1.30
N ALA A 443 -11.06 8.88 0.80
CA ALA A 443 -10.23 8.87 -0.40
C ALA A 443 -10.97 9.43 -1.62
N SER A 444 -12.26 9.12 -1.78
CA SER A 444 -13.10 9.68 -2.86
C SER A 444 -13.19 11.21 -2.82
N ILE A 445 -13.15 11.81 -1.63
CA ILE A 445 -13.09 13.27 -1.46
C ILE A 445 -11.70 13.80 -1.85
N ILE A 446 -10.63 13.12 -1.45
CA ILE A 446 -9.24 13.51 -1.73
C ILE A 446 -8.92 13.36 -3.23
N VAL A 447 -9.44 12.35 -3.92
CA VAL A 447 -9.30 12.18 -5.38
C VAL A 447 -9.80 13.41 -6.13
N LEU A 448 -10.76 14.16 -5.59
CA LEU A 448 -11.23 15.42 -6.20
C LEU A 448 -10.19 16.55 -6.09
N ASP A 449 -9.33 16.53 -5.07
CA ASP A 449 -8.14 17.37 -5.01
C ASP A 449 -7.05 16.89 -5.96
N VAL A 450 -6.85 15.57 -6.10
CA VAL A 450 -5.94 14.97 -7.08
C VAL A 450 -6.29 15.42 -8.51
N VAL A 451 -7.53 15.22 -8.95
CA VAL A 451 -7.97 15.57 -10.31
C VAL A 451 -8.14 17.08 -10.54
N SER A 452 -8.13 17.88 -9.47
CA SER A 452 -8.17 19.34 -9.57
C SER A 452 -6.81 20.00 -9.37
N ASP A 453 -5.74 19.20 -9.35
CA ASP A 453 -4.36 19.64 -9.12
C ASP A 453 -4.23 20.54 -7.88
N ASN A 454 -4.87 20.09 -6.81
CA ASN A 454 -4.82 20.71 -5.49
C ASN A 454 -4.46 19.67 -4.43
N PHE A 455 -3.80 18.58 -4.85
CA PHE A 455 -3.32 17.55 -3.94
C PHE A 455 -2.21 18.13 -3.08
N LYS A 456 -2.30 17.87 -1.79
CA LYS A 456 -1.35 18.37 -0.80
C LYS A 456 -0.77 17.21 -0.03
N VAL A 457 0.49 17.32 0.32
CA VAL A 457 1.20 16.38 1.19
C VAL A 457 1.62 17.07 2.46
N GLU A 458 1.69 16.32 3.53
CA GLU A 458 2.05 16.85 4.85
C GLU A 458 3.56 16.89 5.02
N ILE A 459 4.10 18.04 5.38
CA ILE A 459 5.48 18.14 5.86
C ILE A 459 5.49 18.31 7.38
N ILE A 460 6.46 17.70 8.04
CA ILE A 460 6.62 17.82 9.49
C ILE A 460 7.44 19.08 9.78
N ASN A 461 6.86 19.99 10.56
CA ASN A 461 7.54 21.18 11.04
C ASN A 461 8.48 20.82 12.19
N PRO A 462 9.51 21.66 12.48
CA PRO A 462 10.44 21.42 13.59
C PRO A 462 9.79 21.30 14.99
N ASP A 463 8.53 21.70 15.15
CA ASP A 463 7.75 21.58 16.39
C ASP A 463 6.87 20.31 16.44
N GLY A 464 7.00 19.42 15.45
CA GLY A 464 6.25 18.17 15.32
C GLY A 464 4.79 18.37 14.90
N THR A 465 4.43 19.52 14.32
CA THR A 465 3.13 19.72 13.65
C THR A 465 3.24 19.39 12.18
N GLU A 466 2.18 18.85 11.58
CA GLU A 466 2.07 18.67 10.14
C GLU A 466 1.51 19.94 9.49
N THR A 467 2.09 20.35 8.36
CA THR A 467 1.53 21.41 7.52
C THR A 467 1.31 20.93 6.09
N PRO A 468 0.12 21.18 5.52
CA PRO A 468 -0.19 20.77 4.16
C PRO A 468 0.53 21.68 3.17
N VAL A 469 1.41 21.10 2.36
CA VAL A 469 2.07 21.77 1.23
C VAL A 469 1.61 21.17 -0.10
N GLU A 470 1.61 21.98 -1.15
CA GLU A 470 1.26 21.51 -2.49
C GLU A 470 2.23 20.39 -2.92
N ALA A 471 1.69 19.26 -3.36
CA ALA A 471 2.49 18.16 -3.84
C ALA A 471 3.33 18.59 -5.06
N ALA A 472 4.60 18.21 -5.08
CA ALA A 472 5.53 18.58 -6.15
C ALA A 472 5.08 18.03 -7.52
N VAL A 473 4.42 16.87 -7.51
CA VAL A 473 3.81 16.28 -8.71
C VAL A 473 2.30 16.19 -8.51
N GLN A 474 1.56 16.96 -9.31
CA GLN A 474 0.10 16.89 -9.43
C GLN A 474 -0.30 15.89 -10.52
N PHE A 475 -1.54 15.39 -10.49
CA PHE A 475 -2.02 14.33 -11.39
C PHE A 475 -1.87 14.69 -12.88
N SER A 476 -2.24 15.91 -13.26
CA SER A 476 -2.10 16.33 -14.67
C SER A 476 -0.64 16.43 -15.14
N ASP A 477 0.28 16.64 -14.20
CA ASP A 477 1.69 16.76 -14.48
C ASP A 477 2.36 15.38 -14.56
N VAL A 478 1.78 14.30 -13.99
CA VAL A 478 2.36 12.93 -14.00
C VAL A 478 2.78 12.48 -15.39
N ALA A 479 1.96 12.70 -16.43
CA ALA A 479 2.33 12.27 -17.78
C ALA A 479 3.51 13.06 -18.36
N ASN A 480 3.65 14.34 -18.00
CA ASN A 480 4.76 15.17 -18.45
C ASN A 480 6.02 14.92 -17.60
N THR A 481 5.84 14.70 -16.29
CA THR A 481 6.89 14.52 -15.29
C THR A 481 7.39 13.08 -15.18
N TYR A 482 6.60 12.07 -15.48
CA TYR A 482 7.08 10.68 -15.38
C TYR A 482 6.75 9.83 -16.60
N GLY A 483 6.00 10.41 -17.54
CA GLY A 483 5.63 9.77 -18.79
C GLY A 483 4.25 9.13 -18.75
N SER A 484 3.66 8.94 -19.93
CA SER A 484 2.30 8.41 -20.08
C SER A 484 2.12 6.97 -19.58
N ALA A 485 3.21 6.22 -19.40
CA ALA A 485 3.14 4.86 -18.86
C ALA A 485 2.80 4.86 -17.36
N VAL A 486 3.35 5.82 -16.61
CA VAL A 486 3.09 5.99 -15.17
C VAL A 486 1.66 6.46 -14.95
N LEU A 487 1.21 7.46 -15.73
CA LEU A 487 -0.20 7.89 -15.69
C LEU A 487 -1.16 6.73 -15.99
N ALA A 488 -0.83 5.86 -16.96
CA ALA A 488 -1.67 4.72 -17.30
C ALA A 488 -1.79 3.67 -16.18
N GLU A 489 -0.79 3.55 -15.31
CA GLU A 489 -0.86 2.68 -14.12
C GLU A 489 -1.81 3.27 -13.08
N ILE A 490 -1.70 4.57 -12.78
CA ILE A 490 -2.62 5.26 -11.85
C ILE A 490 -4.05 5.26 -12.40
N GLU A 491 -4.25 5.50 -13.71
CA GLU A 491 -5.56 5.40 -14.38
C GLU A 491 -6.18 3.99 -14.29
N GLY A 492 -5.36 2.96 -14.10
CA GLY A 492 -5.78 1.56 -14.00
C GLY A 492 -6.23 1.12 -12.60
N LEU A 493 -5.99 1.95 -11.58
CA LEU A 493 -6.40 1.71 -10.20
C LEU A 493 -7.93 1.79 -10.07
N LYS A 494 -8.49 0.91 -9.24
CA LYS A 494 -9.94 0.70 -9.14
C LYS A 494 -10.57 1.21 -7.85
N SER A 495 -9.77 1.70 -6.92
CA SER A 495 -10.22 2.26 -5.65
C SER A 495 -9.66 3.66 -5.49
N SER A 496 -10.43 4.53 -4.85
CA SER A 496 -10.01 5.89 -4.57
C SER A 496 -8.84 5.89 -3.59
N SER A 497 -8.80 4.97 -2.62
CA SER A 497 -7.68 4.88 -1.67
C SER A 497 -6.38 4.53 -2.36
N ALA A 498 -6.38 3.53 -3.25
CA ALA A 498 -5.21 3.19 -4.07
C ALA A 498 -4.65 4.37 -4.87
N ILE A 499 -5.51 5.24 -5.42
CA ILE A 499 -5.05 6.45 -6.11
C ILE A 499 -4.39 7.43 -5.14
N VAL A 500 -4.96 7.59 -3.95
CA VAL A 500 -4.43 8.52 -2.93
C VAL A 500 -3.10 8.01 -2.38
N GLU A 501 -2.99 6.71 -2.08
CA GLU A 501 -1.74 6.03 -1.67
C GLU A 501 -0.64 6.26 -2.71
N GLU A 502 -0.87 5.91 -3.98
CA GLU A 502 0.13 6.08 -5.03
C GLU A 502 0.52 7.56 -5.22
N MET A 503 -0.42 8.50 -5.05
CA MET A 503 -0.10 9.93 -5.10
C MET A 503 0.72 10.40 -3.89
N ASN A 504 0.48 9.84 -2.70
CA ASN A 504 1.30 10.09 -1.50
C ASN A 504 2.71 9.50 -1.67
N GLU A 505 2.83 8.28 -2.17
CA GLU A 505 4.11 7.57 -2.34
C GLU A 505 4.97 8.15 -3.47
N LEU A 506 4.34 8.77 -4.49
CA LEU A 506 5.06 9.59 -5.46
C LEU A 506 5.62 10.89 -4.87
N ASN A 507 5.10 11.31 -3.70
CA ASN A 507 5.47 12.53 -3.01
C ASN A 507 5.83 12.27 -1.52
N PRO A 508 6.78 11.36 -1.21
CA PRO A 508 7.05 10.98 0.17
C PRO A 508 7.73 12.13 0.94
N LYS A 509 7.43 12.27 2.23
CA LYS A 509 7.80 13.46 3.03
C LYS A 509 9.29 13.79 2.96
N LEU A 510 10.16 12.80 3.14
CA LEU A 510 11.62 13.03 3.10
C LEU A 510 12.09 13.49 1.72
N TYR A 511 11.53 12.93 0.65
CA TYR A 511 11.91 13.30 -0.70
C TYR A 511 11.40 14.70 -1.08
N VAL A 512 10.19 15.07 -0.65
CA VAL A 512 9.65 16.43 -0.82
C VAL A 512 10.49 17.44 -0.05
N ALA A 513 10.90 17.12 1.19
CA ALA A 513 11.79 17.96 1.98
C ALA A 513 13.16 18.15 1.30
N LYS A 514 13.78 17.07 0.82
CA LYS A 514 15.04 17.09 0.06
C LYS A 514 14.96 18.00 -1.17
N THR A 515 13.86 17.94 -1.90
CA THR A 515 13.68 18.71 -3.14
C THR A 515 13.16 20.13 -2.93
N ASN A 516 12.82 20.52 -1.69
CA ASN A 516 12.06 21.74 -1.38
C ASN A 516 10.76 21.84 -2.21
N GLY A 517 10.12 20.70 -2.47
CA GLY A 517 8.93 20.62 -3.33
C GLY A 517 9.18 20.94 -4.82
N SER A 518 10.43 20.95 -5.29
CA SER A 518 10.77 21.16 -6.69
C SER A 518 10.89 19.84 -7.46
N ASP A 519 10.45 19.84 -8.71
CA ASP A 519 10.65 18.77 -9.69
C ASP A 519 12.09 18.68 -10.24
N ALA A 520 13.10 19.27 -9.59
CA ALA A 520 14.46 19.40 -10.12
C ALA A 520 15.14 18.05 -10.50
N HIS A 521 14.74 16.95 -9.85
CA HIS A 521 15.23 15.59 -10.12
C HIS A 521 14.41 14.80 -11.14
N HIS A 522 13.41 15.43 -11.76
CA HIS A 522 12.57 14.84 -12.80
C HIS A 522 13.39 14.18 -13.92
N ASN A 523 14.44 14.86 -14.40
CA ASN A 523 15.29 14.31 -15.46
C ASN A 523 16.07 13.06 -15.01
N ASP A 524 16.44 12.99 -13.73
CA ASP A 524 17.16 11.84 -13.18
C ASP A 524 16.22 10.62 -13.11
N VAL A 525 14.97 10.83 -12.69
CA VAL A 525 13.91 9.81 -12.72
C VAL A 525 13.64 9.33 -14.16
N LEU A 526 13.54 10.25 -15.13
CA LEU A 526 13.36 9.86 -16.53
C LEU A 526 14.54 9.05 -17.08
N ASN A 527 15.77 9.42 -16.71
CA ASN A 527 16.95 8.64 -17.09
C ASN A 527 16.92 7.24 -16.47
N HIS A 528 16.54 7.14 -15.19
CA HIS A 528 16.39 5.86 -14.50
C HIS A 528 15.33 4.96 -15.15
N LEU A 529 14.18 5.52 -15.52
CA LEU A 529 13.12 4.81 -16.26
C LEU A 529 13.61 4.35 -17.64
N ALA A 530 14.36 5.20 -18.35
CA ALA A 530 14.92 4.86 -19.66
C ALA A 530 15.97 3.75 -19.59
N GLU A 531 16.84 3.76 -18.57
CA GLU A 531 17.81 2.71 -18.29
C GLU A 531 17.13 1.36 -18.03
N ASN A 532 15.96 1.38 -17.38
CA ASN A 532 15.13 0.21 -17.11
C ASN A 532 14.13 -0.13 -18.23
N GLY A 533 14.33 0.40 -19.45
CA GLY A 533 13.58 0.00 -20.64
C GLY A 533 12.20 0.65 -20.82
N ILE A 534 11.94 1.77 -20.12
CA ILE A 534 10.78 2.63 -20.36
C ILE A 534 11.24 3.80 -21.21
N VAL A 535 11.13 3.66 -22.54
CA VAL A 535 11.76 4.58 -23.49
C VAL A 535 10.74 5.53 -24.11
N LEU A 536 11.12 6.80 -24.23
CA LEU A 536 10.43 7.80 -25.02
C LEU A 536 10.60 7.48 -26.53
N GLU A 537 9.56 6.97 -27.17
CA GLU A 537 9.51 6.84 -28.62
C GLU A 537 8.82 8.06 -29.25
N THR A 538 9.39 8.60 -30.32
CA THR A 538 8.65 9.49 -31.21
C THR A 538 7.86 8.63 -32.19
N SER A 539 6.53 8.70 -32.10
CA SER A 539 5.61 8.14 -33.08
C SER A 539 5.94 8.67 -34.49
N PRO A 540 5.63 7.93 -35.57
CA PRO A 540 5.78 8.41 -36.97
C PRO A 540 5.12 9.77 -37.25
N ASN A 541 4.22 10.20 -36.37
CA ASN A 541 3.43 11.42 -36.44
C ASN A 541 4.04 12.56 -35.62
N GLY A 542 5.20 12.36 -34.96
CA GLY A 542 5.84 13.30 -34.05
C GLY A 542 5.30 13.31 -32.61
N ALA A 543 4.31 12.46 -32.29
CA ALA A 543 3.80 12.32 -30.92
C ALA A 543 4.77 11.52 -30.05
N GLN A 544 5.18 12.06 -28.90
CA GLN A 544 5.95 11.33 -27.91
C GLN A 544 5.05 10.24 -27.28
N ARG A 545 5.48 8.98 -27.29
CA ARG A 545 4.82 7.84 -26.67
C ARG A 545 5.85 7.06 -25.87
N PHE A 546 5.59 6.79 -24.60
CA PHE A 546 6.46 5.92 -23.82
C PHE A 546 6.09 4.46 -24.08
N ARG A 547 7.08 3.62 -24.37
CA ARG A 547 6.91 2.17 -24.59
C ARG A 547 7.80 1.40 -23.62
N ARG A 548 7.24 0.37 -22.99
CA ARG A 548 7.98 -0.67 -22.27
C ARG A 548 8.65 -1.61 -23.27
N THR A 549 9.97 -1.62 -23.35
CA THR A 549 10.70 -2.63 -24.12
C THR A 549 10.69 -3.94 -23.33
N ALA A 550 10.19 -5.02 -23.94
CA ALA A 550 9.80 -6.25 -23.25
C ALA A 550 10.92 -7.06 -22.56
N ASP A 551 12.19 -6.63 -22.61
CA ASP A 551 13.34 -7.49 -22.23
C ASP A 551 14.25 -6.96 -21.09
N ASN A 552 14.11 -5.72 -20.60
CA ASN A 552 15.11 -5.13 -19.69
C ASN A 552 14.62 -4.67 -18.30
N SER A 553 13.31 -4.64 -18.01
CA SER A 553 12.81 -4.03 -16.77
C SER A 553 12.74 -4.98 -15.57
N GLY A 554 13.29 -6.18 -15.65
CA GLY A 554 13.16 -7.22 -14.60
C GLY A 554 11.71 -7.58 -14.23
N GLY A 555 10.70 -7.14 -15.00
CA GLY A 555 9.28 -7.28 -14.66
C GLY A 555 8.67 -6.15 -13.80
N LYS A 556 9.46 -5.22 -13.24
CA LYS A 556 8.98 -4.14 -12.34
C LYS A 556 8.15 -3.06 -13.04
N SER A 557 7.17 -2.47 -12.34
CA SER A 557 6.32 -1.40 -12.87
C SER A 557 7.06 -0.04 -12.89
N PRO A 558 6.74 0.88 -13.81
CA PRO A 558 7.15 2.27 -13.76
C PRO A 558 7.01 2.94 -12.39
N LEU A 559 5.89 2.73 -11.67
CA LEU A 559 5.70 3.29 -10.33
C LEU A 559 6.74 2.75 -9.34
N THR A 560 6.96 1.43 -9.30
CA THR A 560 8.00 0.81 -8.46
C THR A 560 9.38 1.40 -8.74
N LEU A 561 9.75 1.60 -10.01
CA LEU A 561 11.05 2.16 -10.37
C LEU A 561 11.23 3.62 -9.89
N ILE A 562 10.16 4.41 -9.85
CA ILE A 562 10.20 5.77 -9.30
C ILE A 562 10.40 5.71 -7.79
N LYS A 563 9.61 4.88 -7.09
CA LYS A 563 9.73 4.65 -5.64
C LYS A 563 11.15 4.19 -5.28
N GLU A 564 11.73 3.26 -6.04
CA GLU A 564 13.13 2.81 -5.86
C GLU A 564 14.14 3.93 -6.05
N PHE A 565 13.99 4.77 -7.08
CA PHE A 565 14.88 5.91 -7.30
C PHE A 565 14.83 6.91 -6.14
N GLN A 566 13.63 7.25 -5.68
CA GLN A 566 13.42 8.17 -4.56
C GLN A 566 14.03 7.62 -3.28
N ARG A 567 13.76 6.35 -2.96
CA ARG A 567 14.35 5.64 -1.82
C ARG A 567 15.86 5.59 -1.88
N ASP A 568 16.43 5.15 -3.00
CA ASP A 568 17.87 5.04 -3.15
C ASP A 568 18.55 6.40 -2.97
N SER A 569 17.92 7.46 -3.46
CA SER A 569 18.38 8.85 -3.29
C SER A 569 18.35 9.33 -1.83
N ILE A 570 17.45 8.83 -0.99
CA ILE A 570 17.39 9.12 0.44
C ILE A 570 18.39 8.26 1.21
N ILE A 571 18.49 6.96 0.90
CA ILE A 571 19.47 6.05 1.50
C ILE A 571 20.89 6.58 1.32
N GLU A 572 21.24 7.12 0.15
CA GLU A 572 22.56 7.72 -0.08
C GLU A 572 22.86 8.91 0.84
N GLU A 573 21.87 9.74 1.16
CA GLU A 573 22.03 10.88 2.07
C GLU A 573 22.10 10.43 3.53
N VAL A 574 21.21 9.52 3.93
CA VAL A 574 21.21 8.93 5.28
C VAL A 574 22.53 8.23 5.54
N MET A 575 23.02 7.39 4.63
CA MET A 575 24.29 6.66 4.81
C MET A 575 25.51 7.58 4.87
N LYS A 576 25.44 8.78 4.27
CA LYS A 576 26.52 9.77 4.36
C LYS A 576 26.61 10.41 5.76
N GLU A 577 25.49 10.56 6.45
CA GLU A 577 25.41 11.22 7.76
C GLU A 577 25.41 10.21 8.93
N TYR A 578 24.67 9.11 8.79
CA TYR A 578 24.40 8.10 9.82
C TYR A 578 24.97 6.72 9.51
N GLY A 579 25.74 6.55 8.44
CA GLY A 579 26.25 5.23 8.02
C GLY A 579 27.17 4.53 9.02
N ASN A 580 27.70 5.22 10.03
CA ASN A 580 28.47 4.61 11.13
C ASN A 580 27.57 4.11 12.27
N SER A 581 26.31 4.54 12.32
CA SER A 581 25.34 4.20 13.37
C SER A 581 24.39 3.09 12.94
N ILE A 582 24.24 2.85 11.62
CA ILE A 582 23.36 1.82 11.08
C ILE A 582 24.17 0.53 10.87
N PRO A 583 23.76 -0.62 11.43
CA PRO A 583 24.54 -1.86 11.40
C PRO A 583 24.48 -2.60 10.04
N VAL A 584 23.82 -2.03 9.02
CA VAL A 584 23.61 -2.63 7.70
C VAL A 584 24.11 -1.73 6.57
N SER A 585 24.49 -2.35 5.44
CA SER A 585 24.95 -1.61 4.25
C SER A 585 23.79 -0.90 3.53
N ALA A 586 24.11 0.10 2.70
CA ALA A 586 23.11 0.74 1.82
C ALA A 586 22.33 -0.27 0.96
N GLY A 587 23.00 -1.33 0.49
CA GLY A 587 22.34 -2.39 -0.29
C GLY A 587 21.37 -3.23 0.54
N ALA A 588 21.67 -3.45 1.82
CA ALA A 588 20.77 -4.13 2.75
C ALA A 588 19.53 -3.28 3.04
N ILE A 589 19.69 -1.97 3.25
CA ILE A 589 18.54 -1.05 3.43
C ILE A 589 17.63 -1.06 2.20
N LYS A 590 18.19 -1.14 0.99
CA LYS A 590 17.38 -1.27 -0.24
C LYS A 590 16.54 -2.54 -0.27
N ASN A 591 17.06 -3.66 0.25
CA ASN A 591 16.31 -4.91 0.34
C ASN A 591 15.20 -4.82 1.41
N ILE A 592 15.50 -4.21 2.56
CA ILE A 592 14.55 -4.00 3.67
C ILE A 592 13.38 -3.09 3.24
N LEU A 593 13.68 -2.09 2.42
CA LEU A 593 12.73 -1.06 1.97
C LEU A 593 12.29 -1.29 0.52
N THR A 594 12.08 -2.54 0.12
CA THR A 594 11.66 -2.86 -1.24
C THR A 594 10.23 -2.32 -1.48
N PRO A 595 10.00 -1.39 -2.41
CA PRO A 595 8.64 -0.99 -2.78
C PRO A 595 8.00 -2.14 -3.58
N GLY A 596 6.83 -2.63 -3.16
CA GLY A 596 6.35 -3.93 -3.61
C GLY A 596 4.91 -4.27 -3.23
N ASP A 597 4.61 -5.55 -3.00
CA ASP A 597 3.29 -5.98 -2.53
C ASP A 597 2.99 -5.38 -1.14
N GLU A 598 1.71 -5.20 -0.77
CA GLU A 598 1.27 -4.53 0.48
C GLU A 598 2.03 -4.95 1.76
N SER A 599 2.51 -6.20 1.85
CA SER A 599 3.30 -6.68 2.99
C SER A 599 4.76 -6.19 3.03
N GLU A 600 5.35 -5.91 1.87
CA GLU A 600 6.73 -5.40 1.73
C GLU A 600 6.74 -3.86 1.80
N GLU A 601 5.69 -3.22 1.28
CA GLU A 601 5.62 -1.77 1.09
C GLU A 601 5.54 -0.97 2.40
N HIS A 602 5.02 -1.55 3.50
CA HIS A 602 4.91 -0.83 4.76
C HIS A 602 6.25 -0.27 5.28
N HIS A 603 7.33 -1.06 5.22
CA HIS A 603 8.64 -0.58 5.68
C HIS A 603 9.14 0.56 4.81
N HIS A 604 8.94 0.46 3.50
CA HIS A 604 9.26 1.53 2.55
C HIS A 604 8.48 2.81 2.90
N GLU A 605 7.16 2.72 3.07
CA GLU A 605 6.29 3.85 3.39
C GLU A 605 6.69 4.52 4.70
N ALA A 606 6.88 3.75 5.77
CA ALA A 606 7.23 4.25 7.09
C ALA A 606 8.60 4.97 7.10
N ALA A 607 9.60 4.37 6.45
CA ALA A 607 10.92 4.98 6.34
C ALA A 607 10.87 6.26 5.49
N MET A 608 10.26 6.22 4.31
CA MET A 608 10.24 7.35 3.37
C MET A 608 9.40 8.54 3.85
N ASN A 609 8.47 8.30 4.78
CA ASN A 609 7.64 9.33 5.42
C ASN A 609 8.11 9.71 6.85
N SER A 610 9.31 9.29 7.26
CA SER A 610 9.93 9.72 8.51
C SER A 610 10.16 11.25 8.56
N ALA A 611 10.21 11.84 9.76
CA ALA A 611 10.30 13.30 9.91
C ALA A 611 11.69 13.86 9.51
N SER A 612 12.73 13.06 9.64
CA SER A 612 14.10 13.43 9.30
C SER A 612 14.94 12.21 8.91
N HIS A 613 16.16 12.47 8.40
CA HIS A 613 17.13 11.39 8.18
C HIS A 613 17.54 10.67 9.47
N ALA A 614 17.46 11.35 10.63
CA ALA A 614 17.73 10.71 11.92
C ALA A 614 16.64 9.69 12.25
N ASP A 615 15.37 10.07 12.08
CA ASP A 615 14.24 9.19 12.35
C ASP A 615 14.19 8.02 11.36
N PHE A 616 14.59 8.25 10.09
CA PHE A 616 14.81 7.16 9.13
C PHE A 616 15.88 6.18 9.64
N ALA A 617 17.02 6.70 10.13
CA ALA A 617 18.11 5.85 10.62
C ALA A 617 17.69 5.05 11.86
N GLU A 618 16.95 5.69 12.78
CA GLU A 618 16.37 5.03 13.97
C GLU A 618 15.35 3.97 13.57
N TYR A 619 14.50 4.24 12.57
CA TYR A 619 13.57 3.24 12.03
C TYR A 619 14.31 2.02 11.48
N ILE A 620 15.39 2.21 10.72
CA ILE A 620 16.20 1.09 10.21
C ILE A 620 16.88 0.32 11.35
N ASP A 621 17.38 1.00 12.38
CA ASP A 621 17.98 0.36 13.55
C ASP A 621 16.97 -0.52 14.30
N ASP A 622 15.71 -0.07 14.41
CA ASP A 622 14.62 -0.82 15.05
C ASP A 622 14.17 -2.06 14.25
N VAL A 623 14.10 -1.92 12.91
CA VAL A 623 13.68 -2.99 11.98
C VAL A 623 14.73 -4.10 11.85
N VAL A 624 16.01 -3.77 12.03
CA VAL A 624 17.13 -4.72 11.88
C VAL A 624 17.33 -5.52 13.18
N PRO A 625 17.20 -6.86 13.17
CA PRO A 625 17.36 -7.68 14.37
C PRO A 625 18.85 -7.83 14.74
N ASP A 626 19.32 -7.13 15.77
CA ASP A 626 20.70 -7.22 16.27
C ASP A 626 20.85 -8.09 17.54
N GLU A 627 19.87 -8.95 17.87
CA GLU A 627 19.95 -9.75 19.11
C GLU A 627 20.88 -10.97 19.02
N LEU A 628 21.38 -11.32 17.83
CA LEU A 628 22.10 -12.59 17.67
C LEU A 628 23.47 -12.61 18.37
N GLU A 629 24.18 -11.48 18.41
CA GLU A 629 25.43 -11.38 19.16
C GLU A 629 25.16 -11.59 20.66
N ALA A 630 24.02 -11.09 21.15
CA ALA A 630 23.54 -11.38 22.50
C ALA A 630 23.21 -12.87 22.69
N VAL A 631 22.56 -13.54 21.73
CA VAL A 631 22.35 -15.01 21.79
C VAL A 631 23.66 -15.76 21.93
N SER A 632 24.66 -15.40 21.11
CA SER A 632 25.98 -16.03 21.14
C SER A 632 26.69 -15.76 22.47
N SER A 633 26.72 -14.51 22.94
CA SER A 633 27.39 -14.12 24.18
C SER A 633 26.73 -14.73 25.42
N THR A 634 25.40 -14.69 25.53
CA THR A 634 24.63 -15.31 26.60
C THR A 634 24.79 -16.82 26.59
N GLY A 635 24.72 -17.48 25.42
CA GLY A 635 24.92 -18.93 25.31
C GLY A 635 26.31 -19.37 25.76
N GLN A 636 27.34 -18.58 25.43
CA GLN A 636 28.73 -18.85 25.83
C GLN A 636 29.02 -18.50 27.30
N ALA A 637 28.23 -17.66 27.97
CA ALA A 637 28.48 -17.24 29.36
C ALA A 637 28.43 -18.42 30.35
N SER A 638 27.36 -19.21 30.31
CA SER A 638 27.19 -20.36 31.21
C SER A 638 28.25 -21.45 30.94
N PHE A 639 28.74 -21.56 29.71
CA PHE A 639 29.82 -22.47 29.30
C PHE A 639 31.20 -21.98 29.73
N THR A 640 31.47 -20.69 29.61
CA THR A 640 32.73 -20.05 30.04
C THR A 640 32.97 -20.27 31.53
N ASN A 641 31.90 -20.21 32.32
CA ASN A 641 31.86 -20.62 33.72
C ASN A 641 32.38 -22.05 33.95
N GLN A 642 32.06 -22.98 33.05
CA GLN A 642 32.52 -24.38 33.11
C GLN A 642 33.95 -24.54 32.66
N LEU A 643 34.37 -23.77 31.65
CA LEU A 643 35.75 -23.72 31.24
C LEU A 643 36.63 -23.18 32.37
N SER A 644 36.15 -22.18 33.13
CA SER A 644 36.81 -21.72 34.35
C SER A 644 36.87 -22.83 35.41
N ASN A 645 35.76 -23.51 35.69
CA ASN A 645 35.73 -24.67 36.59
C ASN A 645 36.75 -25.74 36.18
N LEU A 646 36.89 -26.00 34.88
CA LEU A 646 37.85 -26.98 34.36
C LEU A 646 39.30 -26.50 34.47
N LYS A 647 39.61 -25.25 34.09
CA LYS A 647 40.95 -24.66 34.25
C LYS A 647 41.38 -24.66 35.73
N ASN A 648 40.45 -24.33 36.64
CA ASN A 648 40.66 -24.41 38.08
C ASN A 648 40.90 -25.86 38.55
N ARG A 649 40.10 -26.82 38.05
CA ARG A 649 40.29 -28.25 38.33
C ARG A 649 41.67 -28.73 37.90
N LEU A 650 42.06 -28.45 36.66
CA LEU A 650 43.36 -28.80 36.08
C LEU A 650 44.52 -28.20 36.90
N SER A 651 44.41 -26.93 37.29
CA SER A 651 45.35 -26.29 38.24
C SER A 651 45.46 -27.07 39.56
N ASN A 652 44.34 -27.56 40.10
CA ASN A 652 44.31 -28.33 41.34
C ASN A 652 44.84 -29.78 41.18
N VAL A 653 44.60 -30.46 40.04
CA VAL A 653 45.24 -31.76 39.72
C VAL A 653 46.75 -31.59 39.56
N ARG A 654 47.16 -30.54 38.88
CA ARG A 654 48.57 -30.30 38.56
C ARG A 654 49.40 -30.01 39.79
N LEU A 655 48.94 -29.07 40.63
CA LEU A 655 49.62 -28.75 41.88
C LEU A 655 49.73 -30.00 42.76
N ALA A 656 48.72 -30.86 42.72
CA ALA A 656 48.75 -32.14 43.38
C ALA A 656 49.84 -33.06 42.83
N GLN A 657 49.86 -33.38 41.54
CA GLN A 657 50.88 -34.24 40.94
C GLN A 657 52.31 -33.69 41.09
N MET A 658 52.48 -32.37 41.18
CA MET A 658 53.79 -31.72 41.37
C MET A 658 54.31 -31.76 42.79
N GLY A 659 53.57 -32.33 43.73
CA GLY A 659 54.00 -32.35 45.13
C GLY A 659 53.59 -31.12 45.93
N PHE A 660 52.90 -30.15 45.32
CA PHE A 660 52.45 -28.93 45.98
C PHE A 660 51.08 -29.13 46.61
N PRO A 661 50.70 -28.31 47.61
CA PRO A 661 49.36 -28.41 48.18
C PRO A 661 48.33 -28.05 47.10
N ALA A 662 47.78 -29.09 46.50
CA ALA A 662 46.46 -29.22 45.94
C ALA A 662 46.19 -30.73 46.02
N SER A 663 44.94 -31.13 45.91
CA SER A 663 44.36 -32.31 46.56
C SER A 663 45.00 -33.72 46.42
N ASP A 664 46.07 -33.98 45.67
CA ASP A 664 46.74 -35.33 45.52
C ASP A 664 48.29 -35.35 45.61
N GLY A 665 49.00 -34.41 46.23
CA GLY A 665 50.45 -34.62 46.42
C GLY A 665 51.10 -33.79 47.48
N MET A 666 50.47 -33.74 48.64
CA MET A 666 50.88 -32.89 49.74
C MET A 666 52.24 -33.21 50.41
N VAL A 667 53.07 -34.13 49.89
CA VAL A 667 54.26 -34.65 50.60
C VAL A 667 55.60 -34.30 49.96
N ASP A 668 55.69 -34.04 48.66
CA ASP A 668 56.99 -33.69 48.05
C ASP A 668 57.39 -32.22 48.35
N ALA A 669 56.43 -31.29 48.45
CA ALA A 669 56.72 -29.93 48.94
C ALA A 669 57.08 -29.90 50.44
N MET A 670 56.66 -30.92 51.21
CA MET A 670 57.10 -31.07 52.61
C MET A 670 58.58 -31.49 52.68
N VAL A 671 59.07 -32.27 51.71
CA VAL A 671 60.48 -32.66 51.59
C VAL A 671 61.33 -31.52 51.03
N ALA A 672 60.87 -30.79 50.01
CA ALA A 672 61.61 -29.67 49.44
C ALA A 672 61.90 -28.58 50.49
N LYS A 673 60.92 -28.24 51.33
CA LYS A 673 61.08 -27.23 52.40
C LYS A 673 61.83 -27.76 53.63
N ALA A 674 61.66 -29.03 54.00
CA ALA A 674 62.42 -29.65 55.08
C ALA A 674 63.90 -29.93 54.70
N MET A 675 64.19 -30.17 53.42
CA MET A 675 65.56 -30.32 52.90
C MET A 675 66.23 -28.98 52.62
N GLN A 676 65.48 -27.95 52.22
CA GLN A 676 65.99 -26.58 52.06
C GLN A 676 66.40 -25.94 53.40
N ASP A 677 65.79 -26.37 54.51
CA ASP A 677 66.21 -26.00 55.87
C ASP A 677 67.38 -26.86 56.40
N PHE A 678 67.82 -27.92 55.69
CA PHE A 678 68.80 -28.87 56.20
C PHE A 678 70.22 -28.79 55.67
N ASP A 679 70.52 -28.29 54.47
CA ASP A 679 71.94 -28.18 54.07
C ASP A 679 72.26 -26.99 53.16
N LYS A 680 72.96 -26.03 53.77
CA LYS A 680 73.98 -25.23 53.11
C LYS A 680 75.17 -26.16 52.79
N GLU A 681 75.13 -26.88 51.67
CA GLU A 681 76.32 -27.30 50.91
C GLU A 681 75.89 -28.11 49.67
N ASP A 682 76.74 -28.10 48.65
CA ASP A 682 76.40 -28.25 47.23
C ASP A 682 75.82 -29.60 46.73
N ARG A 683 74.79 -29.47 45.89
CA ARG A 683 74.48 -30.09 44.57
C ARG A 683 74.86 -31.55 44.22
N TYR A 684 73.92 -32.17 43.49
CA TYR A 684 73.87 -33.45 42.77
C TYR A 684 73.34 -34.63 43.60
N ILE A 685 72.07 -35.03 43.41
CA ILE A 685 71.56 -35.96 42.40
C ILE A 685 70.04 -35.71 42.28
N ALA A 686 69.60 -35.34 41.08
CA ALA A 686 68.27 -35.62 40.58
C ALA A 686 68.39 -36.88 39.72
N GLN A 687 67.58 -37.91 39.98
CA GLN A 687 66.95 -38.74 38.95
C GLN A 687 66.03 -39.79 39.57
N ALA A 688 64.75 -39.60 39.25
CA ALA A 688 63.77 -40.59 38.83
C ALA A 688 63.15 -41.55 39.88
N ASN A 689 61.82 -41.45 39.88
CA ASN A 689 60.77 -42.39 40.30
C ASN A 689 60.32 -42.33 41.75
N GLY A 690 58.98 -42.22 41.90
CA GLY A 690 58.29 -41.83 43.11
C GLY A 690 58.62 -42.65 44.36
N THR A 691 58.45 -42.00 45.52
CA THR A 691 57.83 -42.55 46.72
C THR A 691 57.85 -41.48 47.80
N LEU A 692 56.66 -41.01 48.17
CA LEU A 692 56.42 -40.31 49.42
C LEU A 692 56.95 -41.14 50.59
N THR A 693 57.58 -40.48 51.57
CA THR A 693 57.86 -41.14 52.86
C THR A 693 56.58 -41.26 53.68
N LYS A 694 56.29 -42.50 54.12
CA LYS A 694 55.07 -42.93 54.82
C LYS A 694 54.82 -42.19 56.16
N ASP A 695 55.86 -41.64 56.78
CA ASP A 695 55.80 -41.03 58.11
C ASP A 695 55.22 -39.59 58.14
N ILE A 696 55.22 -38.89 57.01
CA ILE A 696 54.71 -37.51 56.89
C ILE A 696 53.29 -37.49 56.34
N LEU A 697 53.00 -38.44 55.45
CA LEU A 697 51.67 -38.80 54.97
C LEU A 697 50.66 -38.91 56.14
N ASN A 698 51.08 -39.58 57.21
CA ASN A 698 50.30 -39.83 58.43
C ASN A 698 50.12 -38.61 59.36
N LYS A 699 50.77 -37.45 59.08
CA LYS A 699 50.63 -36.21 59.88
C LYS A 699 49.59 -35.24 59.32
N VAL A 700 49.49 -35.13 57.99
CA VAL A 700 48.53 -34.23 57.35
C VAL A 700 47.30 -34.96 56.91
N LEU A 701 47.46 -36.09 56.23
CA LEU A 701 46.34 -36.94 55.87
C LEU A 701 46.23 -38.06 56.90
N SER A 702 45.04 -38.64 57.05
CA SER A 702 44.96 -39.96 57.69
C SER A 702 45.59 -41.01 56.79
N ASP A 703 46.21 -42.05 57.35
CA ASP A 703 46.82 -43.18 56.62
C ASP A 703 45.89 -43.79 55.53
N LYS A 704 44.57 -43.71 55.75
CA LYS A 704 43.55 -44.18 54.81
C LYS A 704 43.32 -43.23 53.62
N ALA A 705 43.42 -41.92 53.85
CA ALA A 705 43.15 -40.91 52.82
C ALA A 705 44.30 -40.75 51.84
N SER A 706 45.49 -41.22 52.22
CA SER A 706 46.71 -41.11 51.43
C SER A 706 46.96 -42.22 50.42
N GLU A 707 46.13 -43.26 50.42
CA GLU A 707 46.19 -44.36 49.44
C GLU A 707 45.13 -44.18 48.33
N LEU A 708 44.42 -43.04 48.30
CA LEU A 708 43.31 -42.76 47.38
C LEU A 708 43.83 -41.98 46.17
N ASN A 709 43.63 -42.52 44.97
CA ASN A 709 44.14 -41.94 43.70
C ASN A 709 43.01 -41.48 42.75
N ASN A 710 41.75 -41.58 43.18
CA ASN A 710 40.60 -41.16 42.39
C ASN A 710 39.93 -39.96 43.07
N GLY A 711 39.55 -38.98 42.25
CA GLY A 711 38.83 -37.80 42.69
C GLY A 711 37.39 -37.79 42.19
N PHE A 712 36.47 -37.43 43.07
CA PHE A 712 35.17 -36.88 42.69
C PHE A 712 35.16 -35.40 43.07
N PHE A 713 34.69 -34.55 42.16
CA PHE A 713 34.52 -33.13 42.42
C PHE A 713 33.15 -32.63 41.99
N ALA A 714 32.71 -31.56 42.65
CA ALA A 714 31.68 -30.70 42.12
C ALA A 714 32.07 -29.23 42.30
N GLN A 715 31.71 -28.42 41.32
CA GLN A 715 32.05 -27.01 41.24
C GLN A 715 30.80 -26.23 40.85
N ALA A 716 30.61 -25.09 41.50
CA ALA A 716 29.61 -24.10 41.18
C ALA A 716 30.32 -22.82 40.74
N SER A 717 29.82 -22.22 39.67
CA SER A 717 30.37 -21.02 39.06
C SER A 717 29.26 -20.01 38.83
N ALA A 718 29.57 -18.74 38.92
CA ALA A 718 28.70 -17.65 38.52
C ALA A 718 29.49 -16.57 37.80
N SER A 719 28.87 -15.91 36.83
CA SER A 719 29.44 -14.74 36.16
C SER A 719 28.44 -13.60 36.12
N PHE A 720 28.96 -12.37 36.11
CA PHE A 720 28.21 -11.14 35.92
C PHE A 720 28.91 -10.34 34.84
N THR A 721 28.16 -9.93 33.82
CA THR A 721 28.68 -9.27 32.63
C THR A 721 27.90 -7.99 32.37
N GLU A 722 28.61 -6.95 31.95
CA GLU A 722 28.04 -5.68 31.51
C GLU A 722 28.60 -5.42 30.12
N ASP A 723 27.71 -5.31 29.14
CA ASP A 723 28.00 -5.01 27.75
C ASP A 723 27.47 -3.59 27.46
N GLU A 724 28.36 -2.60 27.51
CA GLU A 724 28.00 -1.20 27.33
C GLU A 724 27.52 -0.92 25.90
N LEU A 725 27.93 -1.73 24.92
CA LEU A 725 27.64 -1.54 23.51
C LEU A 725 26.25 -2.05 23.12
N HIS A 726 25.84 -3.22 23.62
CA HIS A 726 24.45 -3.71 23.50
C HIS A 726 23.53 -3.15 24.59
N LYS A 727 24.09 -2.42 25.56
CA LYS A 727 23.41 -2.00 26.79
C LYS A 727 22.74 -3.17 27.50
N MET A 728 23.45 -4.30 27.56
CA MET A 728 22.95 -5.53 28.12
C MET A 728 23.70 -5.87 29.40
N ASP A 729 22.93 -6.21 30.42
CA ASP A 729 23.43 -6.83 31.63
C ASP A 729 23.16 -8.33 31.56
N GLY A 730 24.17 -9.12 31.93
CA GLY A 730 24.10 -10.58 31.93
C GLY A 730 24.49 -11.18 33.26
N ASP A 731 23.78 -12.23 33.64
CA ASP A 731 24.16 -13.10 34.74
C ASP A 731 24.11 -14.56 34.32
N SER A 732 25.03 -15.36 34.84
CA SER A 732 24.99 -16.79 34.59
C SER A 732 25.49 -17.57 35.78
N TRP A 733 25.04 -18.82 35.87
CA TRP A 733 25.53 -19.77 36.85
C TRP A 733 25.65 -21.16 36.24
N GLY A 734 26.45 -21.99 36.88
CA GLY A 734 26.72 -23.32 36.40
C GLY A 734 27.15 -24.28 37.49
N VAL A 735 26.83 -25.55 37.30
CA VAL A 735 27.32 -26.64 38.16
C VAL A 735 27.98 -27.71 37.31
N THR A 736 29.24 -28.00 37.59
CA THR A 736 30.00 -29.11 37.00
C THR A 736 30.21 -30.21 38.03
N PHE A 737 30.08 -31.45 37.58
CA PHE A 737 30.54 -32.63 38.28
C PHE A 737 31.59 -33.34 37.44
N GLY A 738 32.51 -34.05 38.09
CA GLY A 738 33.41 -34.91 37.36
C GLY A 738 34.16 -35.89 38.22
N VAL A 739 34.81 -36.80 37.53
CA VAL A 739 35.68 -37.81 38.11
C VAL A 739 36.99 -37.83 37.36
N ASP A 740 38.06 -38.09 38.10
CA ASP A 740 39.41 -38.18 37.57
C ASP A 740 40.20 -39.27 38.26
N GLN A 741 41.13 -39.83 37.50
CA GLN A 741 41.99 -40.91 37.93
C GLN A 741 43.39 -40.72 37.34
N GLU A 742 44.40 -40.96 38.16
CA GLU A 742 45.76 -41.15 37.70
C GLU A 742 45.87 -42.52 37.01
N ILE A 743 46.07 -42.52 35.69
CA ILE A 743 46.09 -43.77 34.89
C ILE A 743 47.48 -44.40 34.89
N PHE A 744 48.51 -43.57 34.83
CA PHE A 744 49.92 -43.97 34.94
C PHE A 744 50.70 -42.84 35.62
N GLU A 745 51.91 -43.16 36.09
CA GLU A 745 52.78 -42.19 36.79
C GLU A 745 52.83 -40.89 35.98
N ASP A 746 52.54 -39.77 36.66
CA ASP A 746 52.56 -38.41 36.12
C ASP A 746 51.40 -38.05 35.18
N PHE A 747 50.38 -38.90 34.99
CA PHE A 747 49.27 -38.64 34.06
C PHE A 747 47.89 -38.90 34.67
N THR A 748 47.10 -37.83 34.77
CA THR A 748 45.69 -37.88 35.16
C THR A 748 44.80 -37.69 33.95
N PHE A 749 43.73 -38.48 33.90
CA PHE A 749 42.64 -38.31 32.96
C PHE A 749 41.34 -38.16 33.73
N GLY A 750 40.46 -37.30 33.24
CA GLY A 750 39.16 -37.06 33.84
C GLY A 750 38.06 -36.86 32.81
N VAL A 751 36.85 -37.13 33.26
CA VAL A 751 35.61 -36.84 32.54
C VAL A 751 34.75 -35.94 33.40
N MET A 752 34.02 -35.04 32.76
CA MET A 752 33.13 -34.09 33.43
C MET A 752 31.87 -33.86 32.63
N GLY A 753 30.85 -33.39 33.33
CA GLY A 753 29.65 -32.84 32.72
C GLY A 753 28.91 -31.96 33.69
N GLY A 754 27.96 -31.22 33.19
CA GLY A 754 27.16 -30.37 34.02
C GLY A 754 26.13 -29.60 33.22
N PHE A 755 25.51 -28.67 33.93
CA PHE A 755 24.47 -27.80 33.39
C PHE A 755 24.65 -26.39 33.93
N GLY A 756 24.11 -25.42 33.22
CA GLY A 756 24.13 -24.03 33.61
C GLY A 756 22.99 -23.28 32.96
N LYS A 757 22.76 -22.08 33.48
CA LYS A 757 21.80 -21.14 32.92
C LYS A 757 22.47 -19.78 32.81
N SER A 758 22.15 -19.06 31.76
CA SER A 758 22.51 -17.66 31.56
C SER A 758 21.27 -16.87 31.16
N ASP A 759 21.15 -15.66 31.72
CA ASP A 759 20.11 -14.70 31.39
C ASP A 759 20.81 -13.38 31.02
N SER A 760 20.32 -12.67 30.01
CA SER A 760 20.83 -11.36 29.62
C SER A 760 19.70 -10.48 29.12
N SER A 761 19.71 -9.20 29.48
CA SER A 761 18.65 -8.26 29.14
C SER A 761 19.19 -6.85 28.92
N GLY A 762 18.62 -6.12 27.98
CA GLY A 762 18.94 -4.72 27.69
C GLY A 762 17.74 -3.93 27.18
N ASP A 763 18.01 -2.81 26.50
CA ASP A 763 16.98 -1.98 25.86
C ASP A 763 16.27 -2.78 24.75
N GLY A 764 15.10 -3.35 25.06
CA GLY A 764 14.24 -4.05 24.10
C GLY A 764 14.58 -5.53 23.84
N THR A 765 15.74 -6.02 24.25
CA THR A 765 16.19 -7.40 23.99
C THR A 765 16.36 -8.20 25.28
N GLU A 766 15.80 -9.41 25.32
CA GLU A 766 15.97 -10.39 26.39
C GLU A 766 16.40 -11.74 25.82
N VAL A 767 17.37 -12.38 26.45
CA VAL A 767 17.89 -13.70 26.10
C VAL A 767 18.02 -14.56 27.36
N ALA A 768 17.42 -15.74 27.34
CA ALA A 768 17.59 -16.74 28.39
C ALA A 768 18.08 -18.05 27.77
N THR A 769 19.14 -18.64 28.31
CA THR A 769 19.76 -19.84 27.75
C THR A 769 19.97 -20.91 28.82
N ASP A 770 19.45 -22.10 28.56
CA ASP A 770 19.76 -23.31 29.31
C ASP A 770 20.89 -24.06 28.60
N SER A 771 21.84 -24.62 29.35
CA SER A 771 23.03 -25.23 28.77
C SER A 771 23.36 -26.55 29.44
N ILE A 772 23.75 -27.52 28.61
CA ILE A 772 24.34 -28.79 29.05
C ILE A 772 25.68 -28.98 28.36
N PHE A 773 26.65 -29.50 29.10
CA PHE A 773 27.99 -29.73 28.55
C PHE A 773 28.60 -31.00 29.11
N ALA A 774 29.52 -31.55 28.34
CA ALA A 774 30.33 -32.70 28.69
C ALA A 774 31.75 -32.50 28.19
N GLY A 775 32.71 -33.10 28.86
CA GLY A 775 34.09 -32.95 28.45
C GLY A 775 35.01 -34.00 29.02
N VAL A 776 36.19 -34.04 28.42
CA VAL A 776 37.33 -34.83 28.87
C VAL A 776 38.50 -33.90 29.08
N TYR A 777 39.34 -34.25 30.04
CA TYR A 777 40.54 -33.48 30.32
C TYR A 777 41.66 -34.40 30.78
N SER A 778 42.87 -33.90 30.61
CA SER A 778 44.08 -34.59 30.99
C SER A 778 45.10 -33.62 31.54
N ASN A 779 45.91 -34.13 32.45
CA ASN A 779 47.01 -33.41 33.05
C ASN A 779 48.22 -34.34 33.07
N TRP A 780 49.33 -33.84 32.53
CA TRP A 780 50.63 -34.52 32.53
C TRP A 780 51.66 -33.65 33.23
N VAL A 781 52.36 -34.20 34.21
CA VAL A 781 53.23 -33.42 35.10
C VAL A 781 54.60 -34.09 35.26
N ARG A 782 55.68 -33.42 34.87
CA ARG A 782 57.04 -33.97 35.02
C ARG A 782 58.09 -32.90 35.27
N ASP A 783 58.95 -33.12 36.26
CA ASP A 783 60.07 -32.21 36.60
C ASP A 783 59.63 -30.74 36.79
N PHE A 784 58.50 -30.53 37.49
CA PHE A 784 57.84 -29.23 37.67
C PHE A 784 57.28 -28.58 36.40
N ASN A 785 57.32 -29.26 35.26
CA ASN A 785 56.63 -28.85 34.04
C ASN A 785 55.28 -29.56 33.96
N TYR A 786 54.30 -28.92 33.34
CA TYR A 786 53.01 -29.54 33.07
C TYR A 786 52.53 -29.28 31.66
N ILE A 787 51.70 -30.21 31.20
CA ILE A 787 50.82 -30.03 30.05
C ILE A 787 49.41 -30.37 30.51
N ASP A 788 48.51 -29.43 30.34
CA ASP A 788 47.08 -29.63 30.51
C ASP A 788 46.44 -29.63 29.14
N ALA A 789 45.48 -30.53 28.93
CA ALA A 789 44.69 -30.54 27.71
C ALA A 789 43.23 -30.87 28.02
N PHE A 790 42.31 -30.27 27.29
CA PHE A 790 40.89 -30.55 27.40
C PHE A 790 40.17 -30.47 26.06
N LEU A 791 39.04 -31.18 26.00
CA LEU A 791 38.06 -31.13 24.93
C LEU A 791 36.66 -31.14 25.56
N THR A 792 35.85 -30.14 25.25
CA THR A 792 34.50 -29.97 25.78
C THR A 792 33.50 -29.76 24.64
N PHE A 793 32.28 -30.24 24.86
CA PHE A 793 31.12 -30.07 24.00
C PHE A 793 30.00 -29.42 24.82
N GLY A 794 29.36 -28.40 24.27
CA GLY A 794 28.24 -27.68 24.86
C GLY A 794 27.04 -27.68 23.91
N PHE A 795 25.84 -27.77 24.47
CA PHE A 795 24.58 -27.60 23.77
C PHE A 795 23.75 -26.58 24.55
N HIS A 796 23.16 -25.65 23.82
CA HIS A 796 22.52 -24.45 24.35
C HIS A 796 21.14 -24.30 23.72
N ASP A 797 20.12 -24.27 24.57
CA ASP A 797 18.75 -24.01 24.15
C ASP A 797 18.39 -22.60 24.66
N SER A 798 18.16 -21.67 23.74
CA SER A 798 17.91 -20.27 24.05
C SER A 798 16.47 -19.88 23.76
N VAL A 799 15.96 -18.90 24.49
CA VAL A 799 14.72 -18.18 24.21
C VAL A 799 15.07 -16.71 24.12
N THR A 800 14.62 -16.06 23.05
CA THR A 800 14.85 -14.63 22.80
C THR A 800 13.53 -13.89 22.69
N SER A 801 13.53 -12.64 23.13
CA SER A 801 12.43 -11.70 22.98
C SER A 801 13.02 -10.34 22.61
N ARG A 802 12.79 -9.86 21.38
CA ARG A 802 13.12 -8.51 20.94
C ARG A 802 11.85 -7.67 20.89
N THR A 803 11.92 -6.42 21.33
CA THR A 803 10.80 -5.47 21.35
C THR A 803 11.19 -4.27 20.49
N GLU A 804 10.42 -4.05 19.42
CA GLU A 804 10.55 -2.87 18.57
C GLU A 804 9.95 -1.63 19.24
N ASN A 805 10.31 -0.45 18.76
CA ASN A 805 9.73 0.83 19.18
C ASN A 805 8.21 0.89 18.93
N SER A 806 7.72 0.12 17.94
CA SER A 806 6.30 -0.11 17.68
C SER A 806 5.57 -0.79 18.86
N GLY A 807 6.30 -1.43 19.77
CA GLY A 807 5.80 -2.26 20.85
C GLY A 807 5.54 -3.73 20.44
N ALA A 808 5.77 -4.07 19.17
CA ALA A 808 5.75 -5.44 18.70
C ALA A 808 6.87 -6.24 19.37
N VAL A 809 6.56 -7.48 19.77
CA VAL A 809 7.53 -8.37 20.42
C VAL A 809 7.76 -9.60 19.54
N MET A 810 9.01 -9.83 19.18
CA MET A 810 9.49 -10.95 18.39
C MET A 810 10.09 -12.00 19.31
N ASP A 811 9.43 -13.16 19.39
CA ASP A 811 9.88 -14.30 20.16
C ASP A 811 10.60 -15.31 19.25
N ALA A 812 11.75 -15.82 19.66
CA ALA A 812 12.42 -16.93 18.99
C ALA A 812 13.03 -17.95 19.96
N SER A 813 13.45 -19.10 19.43
CA SER A 813 14.10 -20.16 20.21
C SER A 813 15.32 -20.75 19.48
N PRO A 814 16.45 -20.02 19.45
CA PRO A 814 17.68 -20.51 18.85
C PRO A 814 18.22 -21.76 19.56
N ASN A 815 18.86 -22.64 18.80
CA ASN A 815 19.65 -23.73 19.35
C ASN A 815 21.10 -23.55 18.91
N SER A 816 22.03 -23.70 19.84
CA SER A 816 23.46 -23.53 19.58
C SER A 816 24.28 -24.70 20.09
N SER A 817 25.43 -24.93 19.47
CA SER A 817 26.39 -25.95 19.88
C SER A 817 27.79 -25.37 19.96
N GLN A 818 28.58 -25.89 20.89
CA GLN A 818 29.92 -25.39 21.17
C GLN A 818 30.92 -26.54 21.27
N THR A 819 32.09 -26.38 20.66
CA THR A 819 33.23 -27.28 20.84
C THR A 819 34.46 -26.46 21.21
N THR A 820 35.10 -26.80 22.33
CA THR A 820 36.30 -26.10 22.79
C THR A 820 37.42 -27.08 23.02
N VAL A 821 38.60 -26.75 22.51
CA VAL A 821 39.84 -27.51 22.67
C VAL A 821 40.88 -26.58 23.26
N GLY A 822 41.56 -27.01 24.31
CA GLY A 822 42.66 -26.23 24.86
C GLY A 822 43.84 -27.08 25.26
N ILE A 823 45.01 -26.47 25.17
CA ILE A 823 46.27 -27.01 25.67
C ILE A 823 47.03 -25.92 26.40
N THR A 824 47.61 -26.23 27.55
CA THR A 824 48.41 -25.29 28.33
C THR A 824 49.69 -25.96 28.78
N TYR A 825 50.81 -25.32 28.50
CA TYR A 825 52.11 -25.70 29.05
C TYR A 825 52.50 -24.71 30.14
N GLY A 826 53.17 -25.18 31.19
CA GLY A 826 53.83 -24.27 32.10
C GLY A 826 54.80 -24.95 33.02
N LYS A 827 55.36 -24.15 33.93
CA LYS A 827 56.37 -24.61 34.88
C LYS A 827 56.15 -23.97 36.24
N VAL A 828 56.30 -24.75 37.30
CA VAL A 828 56.22 -24.23 38.67
C VAL A 828 57.62 -23.96 39.20
N TYR A 829 57.78 -22.79 39.80
CA TYR A 829 58.98 -22.39 40.55
C TYR A 829 58.60 -22.24 42.02
N GLU A 830 59.27 -23.00 42.87
CA GLU A 830 59.11 -22.85 44.32
C GLU A 830 60.21 -21.95 44.89
N TYR A 831 59.80 -20.97 45.69
CA TYR A 831 60.70 -20.16 46.51
C TYR A 831 60.12 -19.95 47.91
N LYS A 832 60.72 -20.62 48.91
CA LYS A 832 60.28 -20.67 50.31
C LYS A 832 58.89 -21.29 50.48
N SER A 833 57.85 -20.45 50.44
CA SER A 833 56.44 -20.87 50.53
C SER A 833 55.62 -20.36 49.34
N PHE A 834 56.27 -19.66 48.41
CA PHE A 834 55.64 -19.13 47.21
C PHE A 834 55.82 -20.08 46.05
N LEU A 835 54.75 -20.26 45.28
CA LEU A 835 54.72 -21.01 44.04
C LEU A 835 54.44 -20.01 42.93
N ILE A 836 55.40 -19.85 42.02
CA ILE A 836 55.29 -18.97 40.86
C ILE A 836 55.18 -19.86 39.63
N THR A 837 54.06 -19.75 38.92
CA THR A 837 53.70 -20.65 37.83
C THR A 837 53.42 -19.85 36.56
N PRO A 838 54.44 -19.53 35.75
CA PRO A 838 54.22 -19.05 34.40
C PRO A 838 53.59 -20.15 33.52
N SER A 839 52.75 -19.72 32.59
CA SER A 839 52.01 -20.59 31.68
C SER A 839 51.85 -19.98 30.29
N LEU A 840 51.87 -20.83 29.28
CA LEU A 840 51.51 -20.52 27.90
C LEU A 840 50.37 -21.45 27.48
N GLY A 841 49.24 -20.89 27.06
CA GLY A 841 48.07 -21.64 26.64
C GLY A 841 47.64 -21.32 25.22
N PHE A 842 46.94 -22.28 24.60
CA PHE A 842 46.21 -22.10 23.35
C PHE A 842 44.82 -22.71 23.52
N THR A 843 43.79 -21.96 23.16
CA THR A 843 42.39 -22.42 23.20
C THR A 843 41.75 -22.12 21.85
N TYR A 844 41.13 -23.13 21.26
CA TYR A 844 40.27 -22.99 20.09
C TYR A 844 38.83 -23.20 20.52
N ASN A 845 37.96 -22.27 20.16
CA ASN A 845 36.53 -22.34 20.41
C ASN A 845 35.78 -22.25 19.08
N HIS A 846 34.81 -23.14 18.89
CA HIS A 846 33.90 -23.12 17.76
C HIS A 846 32.48 -23.12 18.32
N PHE A 847 31.73 -22.06 18.02
CA PHE A 847 30.35 -21.89 18.44
C PHE A 847 29.46 -21.71 17.20
N GLU A 848 28.39 -22.48 17.12
CA GLU A 848 27.46 -22.45 15.99
C GLU A 848 26.04 -22.26 16.51
N THR A 849 25.34 -21.28 15.98
CA THR A 849 23.91 -21.07 16.20
C THR A 849 23.16 -21.46 14.93
N GLY A 850 22.22 -22.40 15.05
CA GLY A 850 21.40 -22.83 13.92
C GLY A 850 20.45 -21.73 13.46
N ALA A 851 20.01 -21.80 12.21
CA ALA A 851 19.01 -20.86 11.68
C ALA A 851 17.69 -20.95 12.46
N TYR A 852 17.07 -19.80 12.72
CA TYR A 852 15.79 -19.70 13.40
C TYR A 852 14.95 -18.55 12.85
N SER A 853 13.65 -18.57 13.12
CA SER A 853 12.73 -17.51 12.72
C SER A 853 12.10 -16.91 13.95
N GLU A 854 12.02 -15.59 13.97
CA GLU A 854 11.19 -14.85 14.90
C GLU A 854 9.71 -15.13 14.64
N SER A 855 8.93 -15.06 15.71
CA SER A 855 7.48 -15.11 15.64
C SER A 855 6.91 -13.94 16.43
N VAL A 856 5.96 -13.24 15.83
CA VAL A 856 5.35 -12.08 16.46
C VAL A 856 4.44 -12.55 17.59
N ARG A 857 4.68 -12.06 18.81
CA ARG A 857 3.89 -12.42 19.99
C ARG A 857 2.45 -11.94 19.80
N PRO A 858 1.44 -12.83 19.89
CA PRO A 858 0.05 -12.45 19.67
C PRO A 858 -0.40 -11.27 20.53
N GLY A 859 -0.94 -10.23 19.88
CA GLY A 859 -1.44 -9.02 20.53
C GLY A 859 -0.39 -7.95 20.84
N THR A 860 0.88 -8.15 20.44
CA THR A 860 1.93 -7.12 20.56
C THR A 860 2.12 -6.32 19.27
N ASP A 861 1.80 -6.90 18.11
CA ASP A 861 1.77 -6.22 16.82
C ASP A 861 0.33 -6.13 16.30
N PRO A 862 -0.44 -5.11 16.73
CA PRO A 862 -1.80 -4.93 16.24
C PRO A 862 -1.87 -4.45 14.79
N PHE A 863 -0.74 -4.03 14.18
CA PHE A 863 -0.67 -3.48 12.82
C PHE A 863 -0.06 -4.45 11.81
N SER A 864 0.32 -5.67 12.19
CA SER A 864 1.04 -6.57 11.28
C SER A 864 2.27 -5.91 10.63
N THR A 865 2.89 -4.94 11.31
CA THR A 865 4.04 -4.16 10.82
C THR A 865 5.35 -4.66 11.42
N ALA A 866 5.31 -5.70 12.25
CA ALA A 866 6.48 -6.26 12.88
C ALA A 866 7.52 -6.73 11.84
N SER A 867 8.77 -6.38 12.09
CA SER A 867 9.89 -6.76 11.23
C SER A 867 10.42 -8.16 11.56
N SER A 868 9.50 -9.12 11.72
CA SER A 868 9.86 -10.48 12.07
C SER A 868 10.79 -11.06 11.02
N SER A 869 11.91 -11.61 11.47
CA SER A 869 13.01 -12.00 10.61
C SER A 869 13.36 -13.47 10.78
N GLN A 870 13.89 -14.06 9.71
CA GLN A 870 14.66 -15.28 9.77
C GLN A 870 16.14 -14.94 9.90
N LEU A 871 16.76 -15.45 10.96
CA LEU A 871 18.20 -15.41 11.14
C LEU A 871 18.80 -16.71 10.58
N LEU A 872 19.75 -16.57 9.66
CA LEU A 872 20.47 -17.69 9.06
C LEU A 872 21.52 -18.26 10.02
N GLU A 873 21.98 -19.47 9.73
CA GLU A 873 23.02 -20.15 10.50
C GLU A 873 24.29 -19.28 10.60
N ARG A 874 24.83 -19.18 11.81
CA ARG A 874 26.03 -18.39 12.11
C ARG A 874 27.07 -19.23 12.83
N ARG A 875 28.34 -18.99 12.48
CA ARG A 875 29.50 -19.66 13.08
C ARG A 875 30.50 -18.64 13.60
N ASP A 876 30.76 -18.71 14.90
CA ASP A 876 31.77 -17.91 15.60
C ASP A 876 32.98 -18.81 15.92
N GLU A 877 34.19 -18.38 15.51
CA GLU A 877 35.44 -19.11 15.77
C GLU A 877 36.41 -18.20 16.52
N SER A 878 36.93 -18.67 17.65
CA SER A 878 37.94 -17.95 18.43
C SER A 878 39.20 -18.81 18.60
N PHE A 879 40.37 -18.20 18.45
CA PHE A 879 41.64 -18.85 18.68
C PHE A 879 42.51 -17.98 19.59
N VAL A 880 42.48 -18.31 20.88
CA VAL A 880 43.15 -17.52 21.92
C VAL A 880 44.48 -18.14 22.29
N SER A 881 45.54 -17.33 22.25
CA SER A 881 46.77 -17.62 22.99
C SER A 881 46.78 -16.89 24.32
N SER A 882 47.31 -17.52 25.37
CA SER A 882 47.39 -16.90 26.69
C SER A 882 48.79 -17.00 27.28
N LEU A 883 49.28 -15.90 27.83
CA LEU A 883 50.48 -15.85 28.65
C LEU A 883 50.08 -15.49 30.08
N GLY A 884 50.21 -16.46 30.98
CA GLY A 884 49.75 -16.33 32.37
C GLY A 884 50.87 -16.48 33.38
N ALA A 885 50.60 -15.98 34.59
CA ALA A 885 51.38 -16.27 35.79
C ALA A 885 50.45 -16.42 36.99
N LYS A 886 50.66 -17.48 37.77
CA LYS A 886 50.02 -17.67 39.07
C LYS A 886 51.03 -17.57 40.20
N ILE A 887 50.69 -16.85 41.26
CA ILE A 887 51.46 -16.74 42.49
C ILE A 887 50.61 -17.29 43.63
N ALA A 888 51.01 -18.40 44.22
CA ALA A 888 50.32 -19.00 45.36
C ALA A 888 51.24 -19.03 46.59
N TYR A 889 50.66 -18.89 47.79
CA TYR A 889 51.38 -19.03 49.06
C TYR A 889 50.73 -20.12 49.89
N HIS A 890 51.50 -21.09 50.38
CA HIS A 890 50.94 -22.17 51.20
C HIS A 890 51.20 -21.98 52.71
N HIS A 891 50.16 -22.17 53.53
CA HIS A 891 50.22 -22.10 55.00
C HIS A 891 49.62 -23.35 55.65
N PHE A 892 50.37 -24.01 56.53
CA PHE A 892 49.95 -25.23 57.22
C PHE A 892 49.28 -24.91 58.55
N ASN A 893 48.15 -25.56 58.82
CA ASN A 893 47.45 -25.43 60.11
C ASN A 893 48.14 -26.29 61.19
N PRO A 894 48.21 -25.84 62.47
CA PRO A 894 48.83 -26.60 63.57
C PRO A 894 48.16 -27.96 63.82
N GLU A 895 46.86 -28.03 63.56
CA GLU A 895 46.06 -29.25 63.67
C GLU A 895 46.07 -30.08 62.38
N GLY A 896 46.87 -29.70 61.38
CA GLY A 896 46.97 -30.28 60.03
C GLY A 896 45.95 -29.75 59.02
N GLY A 897 46.22 -30.01 57.73
CA GLY A 897 45.59 -29.32 56.60
C GLY A 897 46.39 -28.09 56.14
N VAL A 898 45.97 -27.48 55.03
CA VAL A 898 46.67 -26.36 54.38
C VAL A 898 45.69 -25.36 53.78
N ILE A 899 46.05 -24.07 53.86
CA ILE A 899 45.34 -22.96 53.23
C ILE A 899 46.28 -22.28 52.24
N ILE A 900 45.74 -21.92 51.08
CA ILE A 900 46.50 -21.43 49.93
C ILE A 900 45.79 -20.22 49.33
N PRO A 901 46.13 -19.00 49.76
CA PRO A 901 45.83 -17.82 48.97
C PRO A 901 46.61 -17.84 47.65
N GLU A 902 45.97 -17.45 46.57
CA GLU A 902 46.59 -17.32 45.25
C GLU A 902 46.14 -16.06 44.52
N PHE A 903 47.04 -15.56 43.68
CA PHE A 903 46.85 -14.45 42.76
C PHE A 903 47.17 -14.93 41.34
N ARG A 904 46.37 -14.53 40.35
CA ARG A 904 46.46 -14.95 38.96
C ARG A 904 46.44 -13.72 38.07
N LEU A 905 47.24 -13.76 37.01
CA LEU A 905 47.22 -12.76 35.94
C LEU A 905 47.44 -13.49 34.61
N SER A 906 46.65 -13.17 33.59
CA SER A 906 46.92 -13.55 32.20
C SER A 906 46.73 -12.39 31.25
N TRP A 907 47.54 -12.38 30.19
CA TRP A 907 47.27 -11.67 28.95
C TRP A 907 46.84 -12.70 27.91
N GLU A 908 45.83 -12.35 27.13
CA GLU A 908 45.19 -13.19 26.13
C GLU A 908 45.09 -12.43 24.81
N HIS A 909 45.38 -13.13 23.71
CA HIS A 909 45.28 -12.61 22.35
C HIS A 909 44.48 -13.56 21.48
N ASP A 910 43.37 -13.09 20.93
CA ASP A 910 42.52 -13.80 19.98
C ASP A 910 42.92 -13.49 18.53
N PHE A 911 43.36 -14.52 17.81
CA PHE A 911 43.77 -14.40 16.42
C PHE A 911 42.59 -14.36 15.43
N ASN A 912 41.37 -14.61 15.89
CA ASN A 912 40.15 -14.65 15.08
C ASN A 912 39.08 -13.65 15.57
N ALA A 913 39.49 -12.50 16.14
CA ALA A 913 38.58 -11.44 16.59
C ALA A 913 37.93 -10.63 15.43
N ASP A 914 37.93 -11.17 14.21
CA ASP A 914 37.31 -10.50 13.06
C ASP A 914 35.77 -10.54 13.21
N PRO A 915 35.08 -9.42 12.96
CA PRO A 915 33.63 -9.40 13.01
C PRO A 915 33.00 -10.44 12.06
N VAL A 916 32.08 -11.24 12.59
CA VAL A 916 31.29 -12.18 11.79
C VAL A 916 29.97 -11.51 11.43
N ASN A 917 29.64 -11.47 10.14
CA ASN A 917 28.36 -10.91 9.69
C ASN A 917 27.22 -11.89 9.89
N GLN A 918 26.02 -11.37 10.17
CA GLN A 918 24.82 -12.17 10.30
C GLN A 918 23.96 -12.08 9.04
N GLY A 919 23.58 -13.23 8.47
CA GLY A 919 22.62 -13.29 7.37
C GLY A 919 21.18 -13.24 7.87
N VAL A 920 20.38 -12.32 7.36
CA VAL A 920 18.99 -12.10 7.77
C VAL A 920 18.10 -11.99 6.55
N HIS A 921 16.86 -12.42 6.71
CA HIS A 921 15.80 -12.24 5.73
C HIS A 921 14.51 -11.88 6.48
N LEU A 922 13.85 -10.78 6.09
CA LEU A 922 12.57 -10.37 6.66
C LEU A 922 11.45 -11.32 6.19
N LEU A 923 10.66 -11.86 7.12
CA LEU A 923 9.58 -12.81 6.80
C LEU A 923 8.45 -12.19 5.97
N SER A 924 8.38 -10.85 5.92
CA SER A 924 7.46 -10.09 5.06
C SER A 924 7.87 -10.07 3.58
N HIS A 925 9.13 -10.42 3.27
CA HIS A 925 9.72 -10.40 1.94
C HIS A 925 9.84 -11.80 1.33
N GLY A 926 10.31 -11.90 0.08
CA GLY A 926 10.68 -13.16 -0.55
C GLY A 926 11.93 -13.81 0.07
N THR A 927 11.99 -15.15 0.10
CA THR A 927 13.10 -15.91 0.73
C THR A 927 14.48 -15.69 0.10
N ASP A 928 14.54 -15.06 -1.08
CA ASP A 928 15.78 -14.78 -1.80
C ASP A 928 16.40 -13.41 -1.41
N ASP A 929 15.69 -12.58 -0.63
CA ASP A 929 16.11 -11.23 -0.24
C ASP A 929 16.94 -11.21 1.04
N VAL A 930 18.00 -12.03 1.07
CA VAL A 930 18.93 -12.07 2.20
C VAL A 930 19.80 -10.81 2.22
N TYR A 931 19.85 -10.15 3.37
CA TYR A 931 20.81 -9.09 3.67
C TYR A 931 21.72 -9.49 4.82
N TYR A 932 22.79 -8.72 5.03
CA TYR A 932 23.77 -8.98 6.07
C TYR A 932 23.85 -7.82 7.04
N ILE A 933 23.74 -8.14 8.32
CA ILE A 933 24.07 -7.27 9.45
C ILE A 933 25.56 -7.40 9.69
N ASN A 934 26.25 -6.27 9.78
CA ASN A 934 27.68 -6.25 10.03
C ASN A 934 27.94 -6.75 11.45
N GLY A 935 28.85 -7.71 11.58
CA GLY A 935 29.37 -8.10 12.88
C GLY A 935 30.08 -6.93 13.56
N ARG A 936 30.12 -6.94 14.89
CA ARG A 936 30.82 -5.92 15.66
C ARG A 936 32.30 -6.27 15.81
N PRO A 937 33.22 -5.29 15.76
CA PRO A 937 34.63 -5.52 16.02
C PRO A 937 34.84 -5.99 17.46
N GLU A 938 35.56 -7.10 17.65
CA GLU A 938 35.95 -7.56 18.99
C GLU A 938 37.37 -7.11 19.34
N ASP A 939 37.60 -6.76 20.62
CA ASP A 939 38.94 -6.51 21.13
C ASP A 939 39.76 -7.80 21.15
N SER A 940 40.77 -7.85 20.27
CA SER A 940 41.65 -9.02 20.13
C SER A 940 42.59 -9.24 21.33
N ASP A 941 42.83 -8.24 22.16
CA ASP A 941 43.75 -8.31 23.30
C ASP A 941 43.03 -8.01 24.62
N PHE A 942 43.05 -8.94 25.56
CA PHE A 942 42.44 -8.76 26.88
C PHE A 942 43.25 -9.47 27.96
N GLY A 943 42.84 -9.36 29.22
CA GLY A 943 43.50 -10.02 30.33
C GLY A 943 42.55 -10.43 31.45
N LEU A 944 42.99 -11.37 32.26
CA LEU A 944 42.28 -11.78 33.47
C LEU A 944 43.14 -11.51 34.69
N ILE A 945 42.56 -10.88 35.70
CA ILE A 945 43.16 -10.74 37.02
C ILE A 945 42.32 -11.46 38.06
N GLY A 946 42.97 -12.32 38.85
CA GLY A 946 42.29 -13.25 39.73
C GLY A 946 42.90 -13.31 41.11
N THR A 947 42.06 -13.61 42.09
CA THR A 947 42.48 -13.98 43.44
C THR A 947 41.67 -15.18 43.92
N GLY A 948 42.18 -15.91 44.90
CA GLY A 948 41.49 -17.08 45.38
C GLY A 948 42.07 -17.63 46.66
N ILE A 949 41.31 -18.51 47.28
CA ILE A 949 41.74 -19.27 48.44
C ILE A 949 41.34 -20.74 48.26
N THR A 950 42.29 -21.64 48.47
CA THR A 950 42.06 -23.08 48.53
C THR A 950 42.37 -23.60 49.92
N SER A 951 41.51 -24.46 50.46
CA SER A 951 41.65 -25.11 51.76
C SER A 951 41.58 -26.62 51.59
N ILE A 952 42.48 -27.34 52.26
CA ILE A 952 42.56 -28.81 52.21
C ILE A 952 42.59 -29.34 53.63
N GLY A 953 41.63 -30.21 53.95
CA GLY A 953 41.53 -30.86 55.24
C GLY A 953 42.29 -32.18 55.31
N LYS A 954 42.52 -32.67 56.54
CA LYS A 954 43.25 -33.93 56.80
C LYS A 954 42.62 -35.20 56.22
N SER A 955 41.40 -35.11 55.73
CA SER A 955 40.68 -36.23 55.13
C SER A 955 40.87 -36.32 53.61
N GLY A 956 41.70 -35.45 53.01
CA GLY A 956 41.85 -35.33 51.56
C GLY A 956 40.72 -34.51 50.91
N ARG A 957 39.75 -34.04 51.70
CA ARG A 957 38.70 -33.14 51.23
C ARG A 957 39.26 -31.74 51.00
N SER A 958 39.00 -31.17 49.83
CA SER A 958 39.39 -29.80 49.50
C SER A 958 38.19 -28.94 49.14
N MET A 959 38.30 -27.64 49.41
CA MET A 959 37.36 -26.61 49.03
C MET A 959 38.13 -25.39 48.52
N PHE A 960 37.62 -24.70 47.50
CA PHE A 960 38.23 -23.47 47.01
C PHE A 960 37.17 -22.41 46.70
N LEU A 961 37.57 -21.14 46.77
CA LEU A 961 36.78 -19.99 46.36
C LEU A 961 37.67 -19.03 45.57
N HIS A 962 37.34 -18.80 44.30
CA HIS A 962 38.10 -17.97 43.37
C HIS A 962 37.21 -16.84 42.83
N TYR A 963 37.83 -15.68 42.64
CA TYR A 963 37.25 -14.54 41.96
C TYR A 963 38.20 -14.09 40.86
N ASP A 964 37.68 -13.91 39.64
CA ASP A 964 38.42 -13.42 38.49
C ASP A 964 37.68 -12.23 37.86
N TYR A 965 38.43 -11.26 37.34
CA TYR A 965 37.91 -10.08 36.66
C TYR A 965 38.61 -9.94 35.31
N MET A 966 37.83 -9.66 34.26
CA MET A 966 38.35 -9.41 32.92
C MET A 966 38.65 -7.94 32.71
N ILE A 967 39.77 -7.66 32.05
CA ILE A 967 40.26 -6.31 31.77
C ILE A 967 40.69 -6.18 30.31
N GLY A 968 40.59 -4.98 29.76
CA GLY A 968 41.14 -4.65 28.43
C GLY A 968 40.19 -4.90 27.25
N LYS A 969 38.93 -5.26 27.51
CA LYS A 969 37.84 -5.08 26.55
C LYS A 969 37.17 -3.74 26.84
N ASP A 970 37.08 -2.85 25.87
CA ASP A 970 36.67 -1.46 26.08
C ASP A 970 35.17 -1.35 26.45
N ASP A 971 34.31 -2.18 25.84
CA ASP A 971 32.85 -2.13 26.02
C ASP A 971 32.27 -3.34 26.77
N PHE A 972 33.12 -4.20 27.35
CA PHE A 972 32.67 -5.43 28.00
C PHE A 972 33.41 -5.71 29.31
N ASN A 973 32.66 -5.74 30.41
CA ASN A 973 33.16 -6.06 31.74
C ASN A 973 32.63 -7.41 32.21
N ALA A 974 33.49 -8.23 32.82
CA ALA A 974 33.07 -9.54 33.33
C ALA A 974 33.72 -9.89 34.68
N HIS A 975 32.89 -10.36 35.59
CA HIS A 975 33.25 -10.88 36.89
C HIS A 975 32.93 -12.37 36.96
N PHE A 976 33.84 -13.17 37.51
CA PHE A 976 33.65 -14.61 37.67
C PHE A 976 33.86 -15.02 39.12
N LEU A 977 32.94 -15.81 39.66
CA LEU A 977 33.01 -16.40 41.00
C LEU A 977 32.95 -17.92 40.89
N ASN A 978 33.93 -18.63 41.45
CA ASN A 978 34.00 -20.08 41.37
C ASN A 978 34.20 -20.68 42.77
N LEU A 979 33.35 -21.65 43.12
CA LEU A 979 33.37 -22.39 44.37
C LEU A 979 33.39 -23.88 44.05
N GLY A 980 34.30 -24.64 44.64
CA GLY A 980 34.31 -26.08 44.43
C GLY A 980 34.69 -26.88 45.63
N PHE A 981 34.30 -28.15 45.62
CA PHE A 981 34.71 -29.16 46.57
C PHE A 981 35.19 -30.43 45.86
N ARG A 982 36.10 -31.15 46.51
CA ARG A 982 36.61 -32.45 46.04
C ARG A 982 36.73 -33.44 47.18
N ILE A 983 36.48 -34.71 46.87
CA ILE A 983 36.61 -35.85 47.77
C ILE A 983 37.42 -36.94 47.06
N LEU A 984 38.37 -37.55 47.77
CA LEU A 984 39.16 -38.68 47.30
C LEU A 984 38.51 -40.02 47.70
N PHE A 985 38.67 -41.06 46.88
CA PHE A 985 38.15 -42.41 47.18
C PHE A 985 38.92 -43.57 46.54
#